data_AF-A0A9P6PE00-F1
#
_entry.id   AF-A0A9P6PE00-F1
#
_cell.length_a   1.000
_cell.length_b   1.000
_cell.length_c   1.000
_cell.angle_alpha   90.00
_cell.angle_beta   90.00
_cell.angle_gamma   90.00
#
_symmetry.space_group_name_H-M   'P 1'
#
loop_
_entity.id
_entity.type
_entity.pdbx_description
1 polymer ?
#
loop_
_entity_poly.entity_id
_entity_poly.type
_entity_poly.pdbx_seq_one_letter_code
_entity_poly.pdbx_strand_id
1 'polypeptide(L)'
;MASPTSIDSPSTGYEILDIRTPEKGTIKLQKSQVNKSTILALSDFVGRPPSPPASTDPSLDAFNNADLGNTIVDSLNQPVHCKSIPTFVLYDTRGLQLFDQITHLDEYYLTNAEMDILQEHADQLADRMKEGSILIELGSGSLRKTLLTLQAIERKRIHVTYYALDLDQHELERSLASLGEFTYVDLVGLLGTYDQGIPWLSQRFTSNTDTHKVVLWLGSSVGNQKRKESAMFLRRLQRTCLQPGDLCVIGFDKRNESTKIDAAYDDSLGVTREFIMNGLDHVNTIVGQPLLDRSLFEYDSRYQVKEGRHLSHYRAKQDLVLTYQKQNETIRIPVQKDELIHVEHSYKYSLGELTSILNAAELDTLETWTDSQDTYRLVVAECRPFLFDRDKRSTKATLFPTTEELLCHHCGGGAGDDVQMDDKSESATSSLVNITGSRHWPESVPTLHEWQQLWRAWDVVTKTVMDPETMLFERPIALRHPFIFYLGHIPAFLDIQMCRNHVGSAEDANVPADFAHIFERGMDPDMENPTKCHAHSIVPEADKDWPSLESILRYQENVRNKVQRLLLQWEADGCEASEWMTLPGRRRQCRVLWMCFEHEAMHIETLLYMLMQSPNICPPKDVCVPAWKMALDNRRVDTQVYAHQVKQHDRCLEPSPTVPVLAGTVRLGHDDDEEQDARGSQVEFGWDNERPSREVRVGGFEIQTRPVTNGEYLAYLQATNKLDALPKSWGRLDNKTVGVHTVYGLCPLSYAMHWPVQVSYNEAEQYAQHHRMRLPTEPELQRFRKTCSAENKIPNIGFKTWHPTEVDNERISVFGDVWEWTETIFDTYPGFKPSALYPGYSQDFFDGKHRVILGGSWATHPRIAERSTTRNWYQSGYPYVFLKVDTSTIQCTQFSLSIPKDNRVRSALTRLLGSSDQVTLDDDDLTIVEPDELVNKQQPKIKLMHRDINTFACLTQPLALKILPWLPTRLATNSTRWKLLFSLDQHGSSLSTLYHCCAQQSSAPCLLVLQTDSDEILGAYISDSLKIDSQYYGSGECFLWRMADEKKQLDVYPWTTANYYMIYSDRDFLAFGGGDGDFGLWIHADLMHCYTQPCATFNNPSLARSSRFECVALEIWTFEF
;
A
#
# COMPACT_ATOMS: atom_id res chain seq x y z
N MET A 1 45.47 47.68 -24.58
CA MET A 1 45.47 46.58 -23.59
C MET A 1 44.05 46.07 -23.52
N ALA A 2 43.90 44.77 -23.75
CA ALA A 2 42.64 44.09 -24.02
C ALA A 2 41.74 43.95 -22.78
N SER A 3 40.45 43.88 -23.05
CA SER A 3 39.32 43.57 -22.16
C SER A 3 39.49 42.25 -21.41
N PRO A 4 38.84 42.09 -20.25
CA PRO A 4 38.29 40.80 -19.85
C PRO A 4 36.75 40.85 -19.84
N THR A 5 36.23 39.96 -20.66
CA THR A 5 34.89 39.41 -20.80
C THR A 5 34.06 39.27 -19.52
N SER A 6 32.78 39.63 -19.62
CA SER A 6 31.70 39.15 -18.76
C SER A 6 31.65 37.63 -18.79
N ILE A 7 31.75 37.00 -17.63
CA ILE A 7 31.41 35.59 -17.45
C ILE A 7 29.97 35.59 -16.94
N ASP A 8 29.05 35.24 -17.82
CA ASP A 8 27.70 34.83 -17.46
C ASP A 8 27.78 33.71 -16.44
N SER A 9 27.07 33.86 -15.32
CA SER A 9 26.93 32.82 -14.31
C SER A 9 25.85 31.84 -14.79
N PRO A 10 26.10 30.52 -14.86
CA PRO A 10 25.14 29.57 -15.45
C PRO A 10 23.88 29.43 -14.59
N SER A 11 22.75 29.38 -15.29
CA SER A 11 21.41 29.08 -14.78
C SER A 11 21.35 27.70 -14.11
N THR A 12 20.66 27.61 -12.97
CA THR A 12 19.98 26.36 -12.58
C THR A 12 19.13 25.91 -13.77
N GLY A 13 19.15 24.65 -14.18
CA GLY A 13 18.43 24.12 -15.36
C GLY A 13 16.88 24.15 -15.26
N TYR A 14 16.31 25.24 -14.79
CA TYR A 14 14.89 25.52 -14.65
C TYR A 14 14.63 26.97 -15.10
N GLU A 15 13.59 27.19 -15.90
CA GLU A 15 12.91 28.48 -15.98
C GLU A 15 11.58 28.39 -15.21
N ILE A 16 11.47 29.14 -14.12
CA ILE A 16 10.16 29.41 -13.52
C ILE A 16 9.52 30.49 -14.39
N LEU A 17 8.46 30.13 -15.10
CA LEU A 17 7.64 31.09 -15.81
C LEU A 17 6.62 31.67 -14.83
N ASP A 18 7.04 32.73 -14.12
CA ASP A 18 6.10 33.56 -13.38
C ASP A 18 5.35 34.45 -14.38
N ILE A 19 4.19 33.97 -14.83
CA ILE A 19 3.39 34.65 -15.85
C ILE A 19 2.60 35.84 -15.27
N ARG A 20 2.67 36.12 -13.96
CA ARG A 20 1.90 37.21 -13.32
C ARG A 20 2.61 37.90 -12.14
N THR A 21 3.86 38.32 -12.29
CA THR A 21 4.31 39.54 -11.60
C THR A 21 4.06 40.74 -12.51
N PRO A 22 3.04 41.59 -12.25
CA PRO A 22 2.96 42.87 -12.94
C PRO A 22 4.20 43.66 -12.55
N GLU A 23 4.97 44.13 -13.54
CA GLU A 23 5.86 45.26 -13.34
C GLU A 23 5.05 46.41 -12.71
N LYS A 24 5.11 46.55 -11.39
CA LYS A 24 4.51 47.70 -10.72
C LYS A 24 5.35 48.91 -11.07
N GLY A 25 4.94 49.54 -12.16
CA GLY A 25 5.22 50.92 -12.49
C GLY A 25 5.02 51.81 -11.26
N THR A 26 5.90 52.80 -11.18
CA THR A 26 6.12 53.75 -10.11
C THR A 26 4.83 54.49 -9.72
N ILE A 27 4.08 54.00 -8.72
CA ILE A 27 3.01 54.78 -8.08
C ILE A 27 3.56 55.42 -6.81
N LYS A 28 3.83 56.73 -6.88
CA LYS A 28 4.05 57.59 -5.71
C LYS A 28 2.75 57.68 -4.90
N LEU A 29 2.66 56.99 -3.77
CA LEU A 29 1.60 57.23 -2.78
C LEU A 29 2.08 58.24 -1.73
N GLN A 30 1.35 59.35 -1.65
CA GLN A 30 1.48 60.38 -0.63
C GLN A 30 1.14 59.80 0.76
N LYS A 31 1.94 60.21 1.75
CA LYS A 31 1.77 59.90 3.17
C LYS A 31 0.51 60.54 3.74
N SER A 32 -0.39 59.75 4.30
CA SER A 32 -1.19 60.21 5.45
C SER A 32 -1.64 59.04 6.34
N GLN A 33 -1.01 59.00 7.52
CA GLN A 33 -1.53 58.59 8.85
C GLN A 33 -2.44 57.36 8.97
N VAL A 34 -1.86 56.22 9.37
CA VAL A 34 -2.46 55.25 10.30
C VAL A 34 -1.36 54.70 11.24
N ASN A 35 -1.75 54.42 12.49
CA ASN A 35 -0.95 54.19 13.70
C ASN A 35 0.10 53.06 13.66
N LYS A 36 1.13 53.26 14.48
CA LYS A 36 2.48 52.66 14.39
C LYS A 36 2.76 51.56 15.44
N SER A 37 1.79 50.70 15.77
CA SER A 37 1.94 49.73 16.88
C SER A 37 1.52 48.30 16.61
N THR A 38 1.37 47.87 15.35
CA THR A 38 1.08 46.46 15.01
C THR A 38 1.91 45.90 13.85
N ILE A 39 2.94 46.62 13.40
CA ILE A 39 3.84 46.18 12.32
C ILE A 39 5.27 46.16 12.87
N LEU A 40 5.62 45.14 13.65
CA LEU A 40 7.00 44.86 14.06
C LEU A 40 7.25 43.36 14.35
N ALA A 41 6.48 42.45 13.74
CA ALA A 41 6.72 41.00 13.86
C ALA A 41 6.52 40.19 12.56
N LEU A 42 6.49 40.86 11.38
CA LEU A 42 6.27 40.19 10.08
C LEU A 42 7.23 40.65 8.96
N SER A 43 8.35 41.30 9.29
CA SER A 43 9.30 41.81 8.28
C SER A 43 10.69 41.15 8.27
N ASP A 44 10.96 40.16 9.13
CA ASP A 44 12.30 39.55 9.25
C ASP A 44 12.46 38.18 8.54
N PHE A 45 11.52 37.78 7.66
CA PHE A 45 11.59 36.50 6.93
C PHE A 45 11.72 36.61 5.40
N VAL A 46 12.26 37.72 4.89
CA VAL A 46 12.69 37.82 3.48
C VAL A 46 14.19 38.13 3.43
N GLY A 47 14.99 37.23 3.97
CA GLY A 47 16.41 37.09 3.65
C GLY A 47 16.55 35.94 2.67
N ARG A 48 16.96 36.22 1.43
CA ARG A 48 17.32 35.20 0.44
C ARG A 48 18.46 34.35 1.04
N PRO A 49 18.29 33.04 1.28
CA PRO A 49 19.40 32.21 1.73
C PRO A 49 20.49 32.18 0.65
N PRO A 50 21.78 32.10 1.02
CA PRO A 50 22.86 31.99 0.05
C PRO A 50 22.67 30.73 -0.80
N SER A 51 22.83 30.87 -2.11
CA SER A 51 22.78 29.78 -3.08
C SER A 51 23.75 28.66 -2.67
N PRO A 52 23.37 27.37 -2.78
CA PRO A 52 24.34 26.29 -2.69
C PRO A 52 25.40 26.44 -3.79
N PRO A 53 26.67 26.09 -3.55
CA PRO A 53 27.66 26.02 -4.61
C PRO A 53 27.22 25.01 -5.67
N ALA A 54 27.40 25.37 -6.95
CA ALA A 54 27.15 24.47 -8.07
C ALA A 54 27.90 23.14 -7.87
N SER A 55 27.22 22.01 -8.06
CA SER A 55 27.92 20.74 -8.19
C SER A 55 28.76 20.79 -9.47
N THR A 56 29.99 20.31 -9.38
CA THR A 56 30.94 20.23 -10.50
C THR A 56 30.81 18.92 -11.29
N ASP A 57 29.67 18.25 -11.19
CA ASP A 57 29.39 16.98 -11.86
C ASP A 57 28.61 17.23 -13.17
N PRO A 58 29.21 16.99 -14.35
CA PRO A 58 28.57 17.20 -15.65
C PRO A 58 27.44 16.21 -16.00
N SER A 59 27.05 15.30 -15.09
CA SER A 59 25.96 14.33 -15.32
C SER A 59 24.53 14.90 -15.16
N LEU A 60 24.38 16.23 -15.17
CA LEU A 60 23.13 16.96 -14.93
C LEU A 60 22.41 17.50 -16.18
N ASP A 61 22.80 17.08 -17.38
CA ASP A 61 22.09 17.37 -18.64
C ASP A 61 21.26 16.16 -19.10
N ALA A 62 20.18 15.83 -18.39
CA ALA A 62 19.15 14.96 -18.95
C ALA A 62 18.41 15.77 -20.03
N PHE A 63 18.53 15.35 -21.29
CA PHE A 63 18.10 16.00 -22.55
C PHE A 63 19.12 16.90 -23.26
N ASN A 64 20.29 16.34 -23.54
CA ASN A 64 20.95 16.63 -24.80
C ASN A 64 20.27 15.82 -25.91
N ASN A 65 19.77 16.44 -26.99
CA ASN A 65 19.09 15.75 -28.11
C ASN A 65 19.89 14.55 -28.68
N ALA A 66 21.21 14.58 -28.52
CA ALA A 66 22.12 13.50 -28.93
C ALA A 66 21.89 12.17 -28.16
N ASP A 67 21.56 12.21 -26.88
CA ASP A 67 21.39 11.00 -26.04
C ASP A 67 20.06 10.28 -26.32
N LEU A 68 19.05 11.09 -26.62
CA LEU A 68 17.72 10.66 -27.00
C LEU A 68 17.70 10.01 -28.39
N GLY A 69 18.44 10.59 -29.35
CA GLY A 69 18.63 10.01 -30.67
C GLY A 69 19.32 8.64 -30.65
N ASN A 70 20.32 8.47 -29.78
CA ASN A 70 20.97 7.17 -29.58
C ASN A 70 19.98 6.13 -29.01
N THR A 71 19.22 6.50 -27.99
CA THR A 71 18.21 5.61 -27.37
C THR A 71 17.17 5.12 -28.39
N ILE A 72 16.70 6.00 -29.28
CA ILE A 72 15.76 5.61 -30.35
C ILE A 72 16.42 4.59 -31.30
N VAL A 73 17.65 4.85 -31.74
CA VAL A 73 18.37 3.97 -32.67
C VAL A 73 18.64 2.61 -32.03
N ASP A 74 19.06 2.58 -30.76
CA ASP A 74 19.33 1.33 -30.04
C ASP A 74 18.06 0.50 -29.83
N SER A 75 16.92 1.16 -29.55
CA SER A 75 15.60 0.52 -29.44
C SER A 75 15.11 -0.04 -30.78
N LEU A 76 15.38 0.67 -31.88
CA LEU A 76 15.09 0.18 -33.23
C LEU A 76 16.03 -0.95 -33.67
N ASN A 77 17.24 -1.01 -33.13
CA ASN A 77 18.23 -2.04 -33.48
C ASN A 77 18.05 -3.35 -32.69
N GLN A 78 16.99 -3.48 -31.90
CA GLN A 78 16.63 -4.72 -31.22
C GLN A 78 16.18 -5.83 -32.20
N PRO A 79 16.17 -7.11 -31.80
CA PRO A 79 15.65 -8.20 -32.62
C PRO A 79 14.20 -7.98 -33.08
N VAL A 80 13.79 -8.74 -34.10
CA VAL A 80 12.41 -8.73 -34.61
C VAL A 80 11.42 -8.99 -33.47
N HIS A 81 10.33 -8.22 -33.42
CA HIS A 81 9.33 -8.19 -32.34
C HIS A 81 9.75 -7.53 -31.01
N CYS A 82 10.99 -7.05 -30.89
CA CYS A 82 11.48 -6.31 -29.73
C CYS A 82 11.74 -4.82 -30.02
N LYS A 83 11.48 -4.37 -31.24
CA LYS A 83 11.70 -2.97 -31.66
C LYS A 83 10.64 -2.05 -31.06
N SER A 84 11.07 -0.92 -30.52
CA SER A 84 10.18 0.11 -30.00
C SER A 84 10.70 1.52 -30.27
N ILE A 85 9.80 2.49 -30.25
CA ILE A 85 10.09 3.92 -30.22
C ILE A 85 9.48 4.50 -28.93
N PRO A 86 10.22 5.30 -28.15
CA PRO A 86 9.68 5.87 -26.92
C PRO A 86 8.46 6.77 -27.16
N THR A 87 7.45 6.69 -26.31
CA THR A 87 6.18 7.43 -26.46
C THR A 87 6.34 8.96 -26.47
N PHE A 88 7.41 9.51 -25.86
CA PHE A 88 7.63 10.96 -25.83
C PHE A 88 7.76 11.57 -27.26
N VAL A 89 8.13 10.76 -28.27
CA VAL A 89 8.24 11.25 -29.66
C VAL A 89 6.89 11.73 -30.21
N LEU A 90 5.77 11.36 -29.58
CA LEU A 90 4.44 11.80 -29.96
C LEU A 90 4.11 13.22 -29.51
N TYR A 91 4.94 13.85 -28.67
CA TYR A 91 4.62 15.11 -28.00
C TYR A 91 5.52 16.28 -28.41
N ASP A 92 5.87 16.37 -29.69
CA ASP A 92 6.32 17.66 -30.24
C ASP A 92 5.15 18.66 -30.35
N THR A 93 5.43 19.90 -30.74
CA THR A 93 4.41 20.94 -30.88
C THR A 93 3.22 20.48 -31.76
N ARG A 94 3.48 19.75 -32.85
CA ARG A 94 2.42 19.23 -33.72
C ARG A 94 1.63 18.11 -33.05
N GLY A 95 2.33 17.19 -32.39
CA GLY A 95 1.75 16.10 -31.62
C GLY A 95 0.83 16.58 -30.52
N LEU A 96 1.25 17.60 -29.74
CA LEU A 96 0.41 18.23 -28.71
C LEU A 96 -0.88 18.83 -29.29
N GLN A 97 -0.82 19.50 -30.44
CA GLN A 97 -2.00 20.03 -31.13
C GLN A 97 -2.95 18.94 -31.64
N LEU A 98 -2.40 17.80 -32.08
CA LEU A 98 -3.19 16.65 -32.51
C LEU A 98 -3.83 15.97 -31.29
N PHE A 99 -3.10 15.81 -30.19
CA PHE A 99 -3.63 15.26 -28.96
C PHE A 99 -4.76 16.12 -28.40
N ASP A 100 -4.62 17.44 -28.41
CA ASP A 100 -5.71 18.35 -28.02
C ASP A 100 -6.97 18.11 -28.87
N GLN A 101 -6.83 17.94 -30.20
CA GLN A 101 -7.96 17.58 -31.07
C GLN A 101 -8.57 16.22 -30.71
N ILE A 102 -7.77 15.21 -30.36
CA ILE A 102 -8.26 13.90 -29.88
C ILE A 102 -9.13 14.10 -28.64
N THR A 103 -8.74 14.98 -27.71
CA THR A 103 -9.52 15.23 -26.48
C THR A 103 -10.90 15.85 -26.72
N HIS A 104 -11.18 16.31 -27.93
CA HIS A 104 -12.46 16.86 -28.36
C HIS A 104 -13.33 15.86 -29.16
N LEU A 105 -12.81 14.66 -29.49
CA LEU A 105 -13.56 13.63 -30.19
C LEU A 105 -14.57 12.94 -29.27
N ASP A 106 -15.75 12.65 -29.81
CA ASP A 106 -16.78 11.89 -29.08
C ASP A 106 -16.34 10.44 -28.81
N GLU A 107 -15.56 9.85 -29.72
CA GLU A 107 -15.01 8.49 -29.55
C GLU A 107 -13.97 8.43 -28.42
N TYR A 108 -13.20 9.50 -28.18
CA TYR A 108 -12.25 9.59 -27.07
C TYR A 108 -12.94 10.00 -25.76
N TYR A 109 -13.73 9.07 -25.22
CA TYR A 109 -14.64 9.32 -24.08
C TYR A 109 -13.95 9.81 -22.79
N LEU A 110 -12.66 9.53 -22.59
CA LEU A 110 -11.94 9.73 -21.33
C LEU A 110 -12.04 11.18 -20.83
N THR A 111 -11.86 12.16 -21.73
CA THR A 111 -11.88 13.58 -21.37
C THR A 111 -13.25 13.99 -20.84
N ASN A 112 -14.32 13.64 -21.56
CA ASN A 112 -15.68 14.01 -21.18
C ASN A 112 -16.14 13.26 -19.92
N ALA A 113 -15.76 11.97 -19.77
CA ALA A 113 -16.05 11.21 -18.56
C ALA A 113 -15.38 11.82 -17.32
N GLU A 114 -14.11 12.24 -17.41
CA GLU A 114 -13.43 12.90 -16.30
C GLU A 114 -14.00 14.29 -15.99
N MET A 115 -14.41 15.05 -17.03
CA MET A 115 -15.11 16.34 -16.84
C MET A 115 -16.48 16.17 -16.17
N ASP A 116 -17.26 15.14 -16.54
CA ASP A 116 -18.55 14.81 -15.93
C ASP A 116 -18.39 14.61 -14.41
N ILE A 117 -17.39 13.80 -14.03
CA ILE A 117 -17.05 13.56 -12.62
C ILE A 117 -16.67 14.86 -11.90
N LEU A 118 -15.78 15.67 -12.49
CA LEU A 118 -15.34 16.93 -11.87
C LEU A 118 -16.48 17.95 -11.79
N GLN A 119 -17.39 17.96 -12.75
CA GLN A 119 -18.55 18.85 -12.74
C GLN A 119 -19.49 18.56 -11.56
N GLU A 120 -19.62 17.29 -11.17
CA GLU A 120 -20.41 16.85 -10.02
C GLU A 120 -19.65 16.99 -8.69
N HIS A 121 -18.36 16.63 -8.66
CA HIS A 121 -17.62 16.42 -7.41
C HIS A 121 -16.54 17.47 -7.07
N ALA A 122 -16.23 18.44 -7.94
CA ALA A 122 -15.19 19.43 -7.67
C ALA A 122 -15.43 20.25 -6.39
N ASP A 123 -16.68 20.53 -6.04
CA ASP A 123 -17.01 21.23 -4.78
C ASP A 123 -16.65 20.36 -3.55
N GLN A 124 -16.84 19.04 -3.63
CA GLN A 124 -16.46 18.10 -2.57
C GLN A 124 -14.94 17.99 -2.45
N LEU A 125 -14.22 18.03 -3.58
CA LEU A 125 -12.76 18.08 -3.58
C LEU A 125 -12.25 19.38 -2.95
N ALA A 126 -12.83 20.52 -3.32
CA ALA A 126 -12.47 21.83 -2.78
C ALA A 126 -12.75 21.92 -1.27
N ASP A 127 -13.84 21.32 -0.77
CA ASP A 127 -14.16 21.29 0.67
C ASP A 127 -13.06 20.59 1.50
N ARG A 128 -12.24 19.71 0.90
CA ARG A 128 -11.12 19.01 1.57
C ARG A 128 -9.83 19.84 1.62
N MET A 129 -9.77 20.98 0.93
CA MET A 129 -8.58 21.83 0.92
C MET A 129 -8.56 22.77 2.12
N LYS A 130 -7.38 22.98 2.70
CA LYS A 130 -7.14 23.95 3.77
C LYS A 130 -6.78 25.32 3.17
N GLU A 131 -7.01 26.39 3.92
CA GLU A 131 -6.53 27.73 3.55
C GLU A 131 -5.01 27.72 3.35
N GLY A 132 -4.55 28.28 2.23
CA GLY A 132 -3.13 28.26 1.85
C GLY A 132 -2.64 26.92 1.30
N SER A 133 -3.54 26.01 0.89
CA SER A 133 -3.16 24.76 0.22
C SER A 133 -2.47 25.02 -1.11
N ILE A 134 -1.68 24.05 -1.55
CA ILE A 134 -1.15 24.00 -2.92
C ILE A 134 -1.85 22.91 -3.71
N LEU A 135 -2.20 23.21 -4.95
CA LEU A 135 -2.78 22.28 -5.91
C LEU A 135 -1.79 22.11 -7.06
N ILE A 136 -1.23 20.93 -7.26
CA ILE A 136 -0.25 20.69 -8.32
C ILE A 136 -0.80 19.68 -9.31
N GLU A 137 -0.81 20.02 -10.58
CA GLU A 137 -1.19 19.10 -11.65
C GLU A 137 0.01 18.61 -12.42
N LEU A 138 0.15 17.28 -12.49
CA LEU A 138 1.21 16.60 -13.23
C LEU A 138 0.77 16.37 -14.68
N GLY A 139 1.34 17.11 -15.64
CA GLY A 139 0.99 17.01 -17.06
C GLY A 139 -0.32 17.74 -17.34
N SER A 140 -0.28 19.06 -17.24
CA SER A 140 -1.47 19.91 -17.13
C SER A 140 -2.28 20.09 -18.43
N GLY A 141 -1.63 19.98 -19.59
CA GLY A 141 -2.26 20.03 -20.91
C GLY A 141 -3.11 21.30 -21.13
N SER A 142 -4.32 21.13 -21.68
CA SER A 142 -5.21 22.25 -22.04
C SER A 142 -6.02 22.84 -20.88
N LEU A 143 -5.82 22.38 -19.64
CA LEU A 143 -6.45 22.88 -18.39
C LEU A 143 -7.99 22.91 -18.36
N ARG A 144 -8.68 22.46 -19.42
CA ARG A 144 -10.15 22.45 -19.53
C ARG A 144 -10.84 21.71 -18.39
N LYS A 145 -10.25 20.60 -17.96
CA LYS A 145 -10.75 19.76 -16.85
C LYS A 145 -10.50 20.44 -15.51
N THR A 146 -9.28 20.93 -15.33
CA THR A 146 -8.80 21.57 -14.10
C THR A 146 -9.55 22.85 -13.77
N LEU A 147 -10.01 23.59 -14.79
CA LEU A 147 -10.86 24.76 -14.62
C LEU A 147 -12.08 24.49 -13.72
N LEU A 148 -12.68 23.29 -13.80
CA LEU A 148 -13.83 22.92 -12.95
C LEU A 148 -13.46 22.91 -11.46
N THR A 149 -12.28 22.37 -11.13
CA THR A 149 -11.72 22.37 -9.78
C THR A 149 -11.35 23.78 -9.33
N LEU A 150 -10.69 24.58 -10.18
CA LEU A 150 -10.33 25.96 -9.85
C LEU A 150 -11.56 26.84 -9.60
N GLN A 151 -12.62 26.67 -10.39
CA GLN A 151 -13.90 27.35 -10.18
C GLN A 151 -14.58 26.91 -8.88
N ALA A 152 -14.49 25.63 -8.50
CA ALA A 152 -14.99 25.16 -7.22
C ALA A 152 -14.25 25.82 -6.05
N ILE A 153 -12.92 25.90 -6.11
CA ILE A 153 -12.08 26.59 -5.11
C ILE A 153 -12.49 28.07 -5.01
N GLU A 154 -12.65 28.76 -6.14
CA GLU A 154 -13.09 30.16 -6.18
C GLU A 154 -14.48 30.35 -5.56
N ARG A 155 -15.45 29.46 -5.87
CA ARG A 155 -16.79 29.47 -5.26
C ARG A 155 -16.73 29.27 -3.74
N LYS A 156 -15.87 28.36 -3.26
CA LYS A 156 -15.66 28.06 -1.84
C LYS A 156 -14.84 29.12 -1.12
N ARG A 157 -14.13 29.98 -1.85
CA ARG A 157 -13.30 31.09 -1.35
C ARG A 157 -12.16 30.63 -0.45
N ILE A 158 -11.47 29.58 -0.88
CA ILE A 158 -10.31 29.03 -0.19
C ILE A 158 -9.07 29.51 -0.94
N HIS A 159 -8.13 30.15 -0.25
CA HIS A 159 -6.90 30.60 -0.91
C HIS A 159 -6.02 29.39 -1.26
N VAL A 160 -5.76 29.19 -2.56
CA VAL A 160 -4.95 28.09 -3.08
C VAL A 160 -3.95 28.61 -4.11
N THR A 161 -2.73 28.09 -4.08
CA THR A 161 -1.78 28.27 -5.19
C THR A 161 -1.80 27.04 -6.09
N TYR A 162 -2.22 27.23 -7.33
CA TYR A 162 -2.25 26.21 -8.36
C TYR A 162 -0.95 26.21 -9.18
N TYR A 163 -0.33 25.04 -9.32
CA TYR A 163 0.87 24.79 -10.09
C TYR A 163 0.56 23.85 -11.26
N ALA A 164 0.66 24.37 -12.49
CA ALA A 164 0.58 23.58 -13.71
C ALA A 164 1.98 23.12 -14.11
N LEU A 165 2.27 21.81 -14.03
CA LEU A 165 3.54 21.23 -14.48
C LEU A 165 3.39 20.68 -15.90
N ASP A 166 4.21 21.18 -16.82
CA ASP A 166 4.21 20.73 -18.22
C ASP A 166 5.59 20.85 -18.90
N LEU A 167 5.73 20.23 -20.08
CA LEU A 167 6.99 20.13 -20.83
C LEU A 167 7.20 21.27 -21.83
N ASP A 168 6.13 21.95 -22.27
CA ASP A 168 6.19 22.97 -23.31
C ASP A 168 5.82 24.35 -22.76
N GLN A 169 6.75 25.29 -22.87
CA GLN A 169 6.58 26.66 -22.38
C GLN A 169 5.42 27.40 -23.07
N HIS A 170 5.31 27.28 -24.39
CA HIS A 170 4.34 28.05 -25.16
C HIS A 170 2.92 27.58 -24.85
N GLU A 171 2.73 26.26 -24.77
CA GLU A 171 1.45 25.66 -24.42
C GLU A 171 1.08 25.96 -22.96
N LEU A 172 2.04 25.92 -22.03
CA LEU A 172 1.83 26.30 -20.63
C LEU A 172 1.36 27.76 -20.49
N GLU A 173 2.04 28.69 -21.17
CA GLU A 173 1.65 30.11 -21.22
C GLU A 173 0.26 30.29 -21.82
N ARG A 174 -0.02 29.62 -22.95
CA ARG A 174 -1.31 29.68 -23.65
C ARG A 174 -2.45 29.15 -22.77
N SER A 175 -2.28 27.97 -22.17
CA SER A 175 -3.28 27.33 -21.32
C SER A 175 -3.56 28.17 -20.08
N LEU A 176 -2.52 28.66 -19.38
CA LEU A 176 -2.70 29.52 -18.20
C LEU A 176 -3.31 30.89 -18.54
N ALA A 177 -3.00 31.48 -19.70
CA ALA A 177 -3.63 32.71 -20.15
C ALA A 177 -5.11 32.52 -20.51
N SER A 178 -5.52 31.31 -20.88
CA SER A 178 -6.93 30.98 -21.15
C SER A 178 -7.76 30.85 -19.86
N LEU A 179 -7.11 30.57 -18.73
CA LEU A 179 -7.72 30.60 -17.42
C LEU A 179 -7.93 32.07 -17.03
N GLY A 180 -9.20 32.46 -16.81
CA GLY A 180 -9.57 33.83 -16.47
C GLY A 180 -8.95 34.35 -15.17
N GLU A 181 -9.52 35.43 -14.63
CA GLU A 181 -9.07 35.96 -13.33
C GLU A 181 -9.73 35.21 -12.18
N PHE A 182 -8.93 34.88 -11.17
CA PHE A 182 -9.37 34.30 -9.90
C PHE A 182 -8.99 35.23 -8.75
N THR A 183 -9.83 35.28 -7.72
CA THR A 183 -9.56 36.07 -6.50
C THR A 183 -8.86 35.23 -5.44
N TYR A 184 -9.17 33.93 -5.41
CA TYR A 184 -8.73 32.99 -4.39
C TYR A 184 -7.74 31.95 -4.93
N VAL A 185 -7.46 31.96 -6.23
CA VAL A 185 -6.51 31.04 -6.87
C VAL A 185 -5.34 31.81 -7.47
N ASP A 186 -4.14 31.57 -6.95
CA ASP A 186 -2.91 32.01 -7.58
C ASP A 186 -2.47 30.97 -8.63
N LEU A 187 -2.17 31.40 -9.85
CA LEU A 187 -1.79 30.51 -10.95
C LEU A 187 -0.28 30.57 -11.20
N VAL A 188 0.38 29.42 -11.25
CA VAL A 188 1.83 29.30 -11.49
C VAL A 188 2.10 28.21 -12.53
N GLY A 189 2.94 28.52 -13.52
CA GLY A 189 3.46 27.54 -14.48
C GLY A 189 4.80 26.98 -14.02
N LEU A 190 4.96 25.66 -14.10
CA LEU A 190 6.20 24.94 -13.88
C LEU A 190 6.61 24.24 -15.19
N LEU A 191 7.70 24.70 -15.80
CA LEU A 191 8.29 24.06 -16.97
C LEU A 191 9.24 22.95 -16.52
N GLY A 192 8.93 21.70 -16.82
CA GLY A 192 9.78 20.57 -16.50
C GLY A 192 9.08 19.21 -16.50
N THR A 193 9.89 18.16 -16.36
CA THR A 193 9.42 16.77 -16.25
C THR A 193 8.88 16.43 -14.86
N TYR A 194 8.22 15.28 -14.72
CA TYR A 194 7.83 14.76 -13.41
C TYR A 194 9.03 14.52 -12.49
N ASP A 195 10.15 14.01 -13.04
CA ASP A 195 11.37 13.72 -12.28
C ASP A 195 12.07 14.99 -11.77
N GLN A 196 11.79 16.14 -12.39
CA GLN A 196 12.24 17.45 -11.94
C GLN A 196 11.23 18.11 -10.99
N GLY A 197 9.94 18.05 -11.32
CA GLY A 197 8.87 18.68 -10.55
C GLY A 197 8.69 18.08 -9.15
N ILE A 198 8.79 16.76 -9.00
CA ILE A 198 8.64 16.07 -7.72
C ILE A 198 9.71 16.51 -6.70
N PRO A 199 11.04 16.43 -7.00
CA PRO A 199 12.07 16.96 -6.11
C PRO A 199 11.91 18.45 -5.82
N TRP A 200 11.50 19.26 -6.81
CA TRP A 200 11.25 20.69 -6.59
C TRP A 200 10.17 20.94 -5.53
N LEU A 201 9.06 20.20 -5.58
CA LEU A 201 8.00 20.27 -4.57
C LEU A 201 8.51 19.93 -3.18
N SER A 202 9.29 18.85 -3.08
CA SER A 202 9.87 18.38 -1.82
C SER A 202 10.81 19.43 -1.19
N GLN A 203 11.64 20.07 -2.00
CA GLN A 203 12.60 21.07 -1.55
C GLN A 203 11.93 22.40 -1.19
N ARG A 204 10.90 22.81 -1.94
CA ARG A 204 10.23 24.11 -1.76
C ARG A 204 9.24 24.11 -0.60
N PHE A 205 8.54 23.00 -0.42
CA PHE A 205 7.53 22.77 0.62
C PHE A 205 7.99 21.63 1.52
N THR A 206 9.12 21.88 2.20
CA THR A 206 9.76 20.90 3.09
C THR A 206 8.77 20.39 4.13
N SER A 207 9.05 19.22 4.69
CA SER A 207 8.24 18.55 5.74
C SER A 207 7.96 19.41 6.98
N ASN A 208 8.66 20.54 7.16
CA ASN A 208 8.44 21.49 8.25
C ASN A 208 7.41 22.59 7.92
N THR A 209 6.87 22.63 6.70
CA THR A 209 5.77 23.55 6.35
C THR A 209 4.43 22.86 6.62
N ASP A 210 3.51 23.53 7.33
CA ASP A 210 2.13 23.06 7.57
C ASP A 210 1.24 23.22 6.30
N THR A 211 1.88 23.18 5.12
CA THR A 211 1.26 23.39 3.82
C THR A 211 0.66 22.08 3.31
N HIS A 212 -0.67 22.08 3.24
CA HIS A 212 -1.46 20.98 2.68
C HIS A 212 -1.36 20.95 1.16
N LYS A 213 -1.11 19.77 0.59
CA LYS A 213 -0.84 19.56 -0.84
C LYS A 213 -1.90 18.66 -1.43
N VAL A 214 -2.37 19.03 -2.61
CA VAL A 214 -3.25 18.20 -3.44
C VAL A 214 -2.57 18.00 -4.78
N VAL A 215 -2.23 16.76 -5.12
CA VAL A 215 -1.63 16.42 -6.41
C VAL A 215 -2.71 15.87 -7.34
N LEU A 216 -2.82 16.44 -8.54
CA LEU A 216 -3.70 15.97 -9.60
C LEU A 216 -2.88 15.20 -10.62
N TRP A 217 -3.27 13.97 -10.92
CA TRP A 217 -2.73 13.15 -12.01
C TRP A 217 -3.87 12.66 -12.89
N LEU A 218 -4.31 13.55 -13.78
CA LEU A 218 -5.54 13.43 -14.55
C LEU A 218 -5.32 12.78 -15.93
N GLY A 219 -6.41 12.49 -16.63
CA GLY A 219 -6.41 12.03 -18.02
C GLY A 219 -5.91 10.61 -18.23
N SER A 220 -5.99 9.77 -17.19
CA SER A 220 -5.50 8.40 -17.20
C SER A 220 -4.03 8.28 -17.59
N SER A 221 -3.24 9.31 -17.27
CA SER A 221 -1.78 9.32 -17.45
C SER A 221 -1.10 8.16 -16.72
N VAL A 222 -1.72 7.68 -15.62
CA VAL A 222 -1.35 6.45 -14.92
C VAL A 222 -1.30 5.22 -15.86
N GLY A 223 -2.15 5.22 -16.89
CA GLY A 223 -2.30 4.18 -17.91
C GLY A 223 -1.15 4.11 -18.91
N ASN A 224 -0.31 5.15 -18.99
CA ASN A 224 0.84 5.20 -19.90
C ASN A 224 2.08 4.48 -19.31
N GLN A 225 1.93 3.91 -18.12
CA GLN A 225 2.95 3.17 -17.40
C GLN A 225 2.43 1.78 -17.09
N LYS A 226 3.34 0.80 -16.97
CA LYS A 226 2.95 -0.51 -16.45
C LYS A 226 2.46 -0.36 -15.02
N ARG A 227 1.52 -1.21 -14.60
CA ARG A 227 0.94 -1.20 -13.24
C ARG A 227 1.97 -1.07 -12.11
N LYS A 228 3.10 -1.79 -12.23
CA LYS A 228 4.25 -1.70 -11.30
C LYS A 228 4.93 -0.34 -11.32
N GLU A 229 5.16 0.22 -12.50
CA GLU A 229 5.77 1.53 -12.67
C GLU A 229 4.85 2.62 -12.09
N SER A 230 3.54 2.55 -12.34
CA SER A 230 2.54 3.46 -11.76
C SER A 230 2.54 3.42 -10.22
N ALA A 231 2.56 2.20 -9.64
CA ALA A 231 2.65 2.02 -8.18
C ALA A 231 3.95 2.59 -7.60
N MET A 232 5.09 2.34 -8.26
CA MET A 232 6.39 2.87 -7.84
C MET A 232 6.46 4.40 -7.96
N PHE A 233 5.86 4.98 -8.99
CA PHE A 233 5.78 6.42 -9.19
C PHE A 233 4.99 7.09 -8.06
N LEU A 234 3.78 6.60 -7.77
CA LEU A 234 2.95 7.09 -6.68
C LEU A 234 3.62 6.89 -5.32
N ARG A 235 4.31 5.76 -5.12
CA ARG A 235 5.09 5.49 -3.91
C ARG A 235 6.21 6.51 -3.72
N ARG A 236 6.93 6.83 -4.81
CA ARG A 236 7.98 7.85 -4.79
C ARG A 236 7.39 9.22 -4.46
N LEU A 237 6.34 9.64 -5.16
CA LEU A 237 5.62 10.89 -4.89
C LEU A 237 5.20 11.00 -3.42
N GLN A 238 4.58 9.94 -2.89
CA GLN A 238 4.16 9.86 -1.49
C GLN A 238 5.34 10.05 -0.53
N ARG A 239 6.45 9.33 -0.74
CA ARG A 239 7.60 9.38 0.18
C ARG A 239 8.40 10.68 0.10
N THR A 240 8.48 11.30 -1.06
CA THR A 240 9.34 12.47 -1.27
C THR A 240 8.60 13.79 -1.06
N CYS A 241 7.30 13.85 -1.37
CA CYS A 241 6.57 15.11 -1.48
C CYS A 241 5.38 15.23 -0.53
N LEU A 242 4.72 14.12 -0.20
CA LEU A 242 3.49 14.15 0.58
C LEU A 242 3.78 14.01 2.07
N GLN A 243 2.97 14.69 2.86
CA GLN A 243 2.89 14.53 4.32
C GLN A 243 1.54 13.91 4.69
N PRO A 244 1.39 13.37 5.91
CA PRO A 244 0.09 12.95 6.40
C PRO A 244 -0.98 14.04 6.17
N GLY A 245 -2.14 13.64 5.64
CA GLY A 245 -3.25 14.53 5.28
C GLY A 245 -3.19 15.08 3.86
N ASP A 246 -2.04 15.05 3.16
CA ASP A 246 -1.95 15.46 1.76
C ASP A 246 -2.71 14.47 0.84
N LEU A 247 -3.20 14.97 -0.30
CA LEU A 247 -4.09 14.24 -1.21
C LEU A 247 -3.47 13.98 -2.58
N CYS A 248 -3.90 12.89 -3.20
CA CYS A 248 -3.70 12.59 -4.62
C CYS A 248 -5.04 12.32 -5.29
N VAL A 249 -5.30 12.98 -6.42
CA VAL A 249 -6.49 12.78 -7.25
C VAL A 249 -6.02 12.16 -8.57
N ILE A 250 -6.41 10.91 -8.83
CA ILE A 250 -5.84 10.11 -9.91
C ILE A 250 -6.98 9.61 -10.82
N GLY A 251 -6.85 9.86 -12.12
CA GLY A 251 -7.77 9.37 -13.14
C GLY A 251 -7.41 7.95 -13.58
N PHE A 252 -8.37 7.03 -13.60
CA PHE A 252 -8.22 5.65 -14.06
C PHE A 252 -9.29 5.31 -15.10
N ASP A 253 -8.86 4.96 -16.31
CA ASP A 253 -9.74 4.42 -17.34
C ASP A 253 -10.16 2.98 -17.00
N LYS A 254 -11.46 2.68 -17.06
CA LYS A 254 -11.96 1.35 -16.72
C LYS A 254 -11.73 0.35 -17.85
N ARG A 255 -11.75 -0.93 -17.49
CA ARG A 255 -11.97 -2.01 -18.48
C ARG A 255 -13.39 -1.88 -19.04
N ASN A 256 -13.50 -1.28 -20.22
CA ASN A 256 -14.74 -1.09 -20.99
C ASN A 256 -14.86 -2.13 -22.12
N GLU A 257 -15.96 -2.10 -22.87
CA GLU A 257 -16.14 -2.92 -24.08
C GLU A 257 -15.04 -2.63 -25.11
N SER A 258 -14.52 -3.68 -25.75
CA SER A 258 -13.38 -3.59 -26.67
C SER A 258 -13.62 -2.60 -27.80
N THR A 259 -14.82 -2.62 -28.40
CA THR A 259 -15.20 -1.72 -29.50
C THR A 259 -15.15 -0.25 -29.12
N LYS A 260 -15.52 0.08 -27.87
CA LYS A 260 -15.46 1.45 -27.34
C LYS A 260 -14.02 1.90 -27.12
N ILE A 261 -13.16 1.01 -26.62
CA ILE A 261 -11.74 1.30 -26.44
C ILE A 261 -11.05 1.43 -27.79
N ASP A 262 -11.29 0.51 -28.74
CA ASP A 262 -10.70 0.58 -30.07
C ASP A 262 -11.06 1.89 -30.78
N ALA A 263 -12.33 2.31 -30.73
CA ALA A 263 -12.76 3.58 -31.32
C ALA A 263 -12.10 4.81 -30.67
N ALA A 264 -11.82 4.77 -29.36
CA ALA A 264 -11.12 5.85 -28.69
C ALA A 264 -9.66 6.00 -29.17
N TYR A 265 -9.01 4.92 -29.60
CA TYR A 265 -7.60 4.93 -30.01
C TYR A 265 -7.37 4.72 -31.52
N ASP A 266 -8.42 4.51 -32.32
CA ASP A 266 -8.40 4.53 -33.79
C ASP A 266 -9.72 5.15 -34.27
N ASP A 267 -9.85 6.46 -34.02
CA ASP A 267 -11.06 7.23 -34.34
C ASP A 267 -11.37 7.25 -35.83
N SER A 268 -12.66 7.39 -36.17
CA SER A 268 -13.12 7.36 -37.55
C SER A 268 -12.66 8.55 -38.40
N LEU A 269 -12.24 9.66 -37.78
CA LEU A 269 -11.70 10.84 -38.44
C LEU A 269 -10.19 10.73 -38.73
N GLY A 270 -9.52 9.72 -38.16
CA GLY A 270 -8.10 9.45 -38.34
C GLY A 270 -7.18 10.41 -37.60
N VAL A 271 -7.66 11.17 -36.62
CA VAL A 271 -6.83 12.14 -35.88
C VAL A 271 -5.79 11.44 -35.00
N THR A 272 -6.18 10.35 -34.33
CA THR A 272 -5.30 9.51 -33.51
C THR A 272 -4.25 8.82 -34.36
N ARG A 273 -4.65 8.34 -35.54
CA ARG A 273 -3.71 7.81 -36.53
C ARG A 273 -2.67 8.86 -36.94
N GLU A 274 -3.11 10.09 -37.23
CA GLU A 274 -2.20 11.19 -37.57
C GLU A 274 -1.28 11.56 -36.40
N PHE A 275 -1.77 11.54 -35.16
CA PHE A 275 -0.99 11.75 -33.94
C PHE A 275 0.12 10.69 -33.78
N ILE A 276 -0.22 9.41 -33.92
CA ILE A 276 0.76 8.32 -33.87
C ILE A 276 1.77 8.47 -35.01
N MET A 277 1.31 8.65 -36.25
CA MET A 277 2.19 8.72 -37.42
C MET A 277 3.11 9.95 -37.43
N ASN A 278 2.72 11.06 -36.77
CA ASN A 278 3.58 12.23 -36.54
C ASN A 278 4.86 11.88 -35.77
N GLY A 279 4.82 10.86 -34.89
CA GLY A 279 6.00 10.40 -34.16
C GLY A 279 7.15 9.95 -35.06
N LEU A 280 6.87 9.38 -36.24
CA LEU A 280 7.90 9.01 -37.22
C LEU A 280 8.65 10.24 -37.76
N ASP A 281 7.90 11.33 -38.01
CA ASP A 281 8.46 12.59 -38.48
C ASP A 281 9.29 13.26 -37.38
N HIS A 282 8.81 13.24 -36.14
CA HIS A 282 9.54 13.79 -34.98
C HIS A 282 10.81 13.01 -34.65
N VAL A 283 10.82 11.68 -34.81
CA VAL A 283 12.05 10.87 -34.69
C VAL A 283 13.14 11.40 -35.61
N ASN A 284 12.83 11.73 -36.87
CA ASN A 284 13.82 12.28 -37.81
C ASN A 284 14.41 13.61 -37.31
N THR A 285 13.60 14.44 -36.68
CA THR A 285 14.03 15.70 -36.06
C THR A 285 14.95 15.45 -34.87
N ILE A 286 14.59 14.54 -33.97
CA ILE A 286 15.38 14.20 -32.76
C ILE A 286 16.75 13.64 -33.15
N VAL A 287 16.77 12.69 -34.10
CA VAL A 287 18.01 12.04 -34.54
C VAL A 287 18.84 12.91 -35.50
N GLY A 288 18.29 14.04 -35.97
CA GLY A 288 18.95 15.00 -36.83
C GLY A 288 19.18 14.55 -38.29
N GLN A 289 18.52 13.47 -38.74
CA GLN A 289 18.64 12.95 -40.10
C GLN A 289 17.40 12.15 -40.53
N PRO A 290 17.13 12.00 -41.83
CA PRO A 290 16.03 11.17 -42.32
C PRO A 290 16.32 9.68 -42.06
N LEU A 291 15.69 9.12 -41.03
CA LEU A 291 15.81 7.73 -40.62
C LEU A 291 14.55 6.92 -40.99
N LEU A 292 13.37 7.49 -40.75
CA LEU A 292 12.06 6.86 -40.94
C LEU A 292 11.27 7.59 -42.02
N ASP A 293 10.83 6.87 -43.05
CA ASP A 293 9.90 7.39 -44.06
C ASP A 293 8.49 6.95 -43.70
N ARG A 294 7.68 7.92 -43.26
CA ARG A 294 6.28 7.74 -42.85
C ARG A 294 5.43 6.99 -43.88
N SER A 295 5.70 7.14 -45.18
CA SER A 295 4.92 6.49 -46.24
C SER A 295 5.06 4.96 -46.24
N LEU A 296 6.17 4.45 -45.67
CA LEU A 296 6.51 3.03 -45.61
C LEU A 296 5.94 2.31 -44.39
N PHE A 297 5.28 3.04 -43.50
CA PHE A 297 4.63 2.52 -42.31
C PHE A 297 3.11 2.77 -42.35
N GLU A 298 2.37 1.97 -41.60
CA GLU A 298 0.97 2.23 -41.26
C GLU A 298 0.75 2.06 -39.76
N TYR A 299 -0.31 2.68 -39.25
CA TYR A 299 -0.72 2.58 -37.86
C TYR A 299 -1.43 1.24 -37.61
N ASP A 300 -1.03 0.54 -36.57
CA ASP A 300 -1.65 -0.69 -36.09
C ASP A 300 -2.10 -0.53 -34.63
N SER A 301 -3.43 -0.53 -34.45
CA SER A 301 -4.15 -0.37 -33.18
C SER A 301 -4.61 -1.72 -32.66
N ARG A 302 -4.32 -2.07 -31.39
CA ARG A 302 -4.76 -3.34 -30.80
C ARG A 302 -5.16 -3.21 -29.34
N TYR A 303 -6.40 -3.57 -29.00
CA TYR A 303 -6.80 -3.79 -27.61
C TYR A 303 -6.60 -5.24 -27.16
N GLN A 304 -5.81 -5.42 -26.09
CA GLN A 304 -5.57 -6.70 -25.43
C GLN A 304 -6.47 -6.83 -24.18
N VAL A 305 -7.60 -7.53 -24.33
CA VAL A 305 -8.64 -7.64 -23.28
C VAL A 305 -8.12 -8.27 -21.98
N LYS A 306 -7.32 -9.33 -22.08
CA LYS A 306 -6.79 -10.06 -20.92
C LYS A 306 -5.90 -9.16 -20.06
N GLU A 307 -4.90 -8.54 -20.70
CA GLU A 307 -3.94 -7.61 -20.09
C GLU A 307 -4.58 -6.26 -19.73
N GLY A 308 -5.75 -5.97 -20.31
CA GLY A 308 -6.48 -4.72 -20.14
C GLY A 308 -5.64 -3.53 -20.61
N ARG A 309 -5.11 -3.58 -21.84
CA ARG A 309 -4.32 -2.47 -22.41
C ARG A 309 -4.56 -2.33 -23.89
N HIS A 310 -4.58 -1.08 -24.36
CA HIS A 310 -4.47 -0.76 -25.78
C HIS A 310 -2.97 -0.62 -26.14
N LEU A 311 -2.61 -1.02 -27.36
CA LEU A 311 -1.27 -0.93 -27.92
C LEU A 311 -1.31 -0.22 -29.28
N SER A 312 -0.39 0.72 -29.45
CA SER A 312 -0.14 1.44 -30.69
C SER A 312 1.20 0.98 -31.28
N HIS A 313 1.20 0.58 -32.56
CA HIS A 313 2.41 0.20 -33.29
C HIS A 313 2.51 0.88 -34.66
N TYR A 314 3.74 0.98 -35.15
CA TYR A 314 4.01 1.16 -36.58
C TYR A 314 4.22 -0.20 -37.24
N ARG A 315 3.45 -0.50 -38.28
CA ARG A 315 3.61 -1.70 -39.09
C ARG A 315 4.36 -1.36 -40.38
N ALA A 316 5.46 -2.06 -40.65
CA ALA A 316 6.21 -1.88 -41.89
C ALA A 316 5.46 -2.49 -43.10
N LYS A 317 5.31 -1.72 -44.18
CA LYS A 317 4.58 -2.18 -45.39
C LYS A 317 5.39 -3.10 -46.30
N GLN A 318 6.71 -3.12 -46.13
CA GLN A 318 7.67 -3.90 -46.91
C GLN A 318 8.93 -4.15 -46.10
N ASP A 319 9.86 -4.96 -46.63
CA ASP A 319 11.19 -5.10 -46.04
C ASP A 319 11.98 -3.79 -46.19
N LEU A 320 12.51 -3.27 -45.10
CA LEU A 320 13.23 -2.01 -45.01
C LEU A 320 14.61 -2.23 -44.38
N VAL A 321 15.55 -1.37 -44.74
CA VAL A 321 16.83 -1.24 -44.02
C VAL A 321 16.99 0.23 -43.65
N LEU A 322 16.70 0.56 -42.39
CA LEU A 322 16.90 1.91 -41.89
C LEU A 322 18.39 2.15 -41.73
N THR A 323 18.88 3.26 -42.29
CA THR A 323 20.32 3.57 -42.30
C THR A 323 20.57 4.79 -41.43
N TYR A 324 21.22 4.59 -40.29
CA TYR A 324 21.60 5.66 -39.38
C TYR A 324 23.11 5.92 -39.48
N GLN A 325 23.49 7.15 -39.83
CA GLN A 325 24.89 7.59 -39.82
C GLN A 325 25.27 8.10 -38.42
N LYS A 326 26.19 7.41 -37.75
CA LYS A 326 26.74 7.79 -36.44
C LYS A 326 28.21 8.13 -36.59
N GLN A 327 28.54 9.41 -36.81
CA GLN A 327 29.92 9.89 -37.03
C GLN A 327 30.69 9.10 -38.11
N ASN A 328 31.45 8.06 -37.72
CA ASN A 328 32.26 7.20 -38.60
C ASN A 328 31.67 5.78 -38.82
N GLU A 329 30.49 5.48 -38.27
CA GLU A 329 29.82 4.19 -38.38
C GLU A 329 28.47 4.33 -39.09
N THR A 330 28.17 3.41 -40.02
CA THR A 330 26.84 3.27 -40.61
C THR A 330 26.12 2.11 -39.96
N ILE A 331 25.09 2.41 -39.16
CA ILE A 331 24.22 1.40 -38.55
C ILE A 331 23.11 1.06 -39.54
N ARG A 332 22.93 -0.23 -39.83
CA ARG A 332 21.87 -0.75 -40.71
C ARG A 332 20.91 -1.60 -39.89
N ILE A 333 19.68 -1.12 -39.78
CA ILE A 333 18.64 -1.75 -38.98
C ILE A 333 17.65 -2.43 -39.95
N PRO A 334 17.64 -3.77 -40.06
CA PRO A 334 16.63 -4.45 -40.84
C PRO A 334 15.28 -4.37 -40.13
N VAL A 335 14.23 -4.07 -40.89
CA VAL A 335 12.82 -4.15 -40.47
C VAL A 335 12.08 -4.96 -41.51
N GLN A 336 11.46 -6.06 -41.09
CA GLN A 336 10.76 -6.96 -42.01
C GLN A 336 9.38 -6.41 -42.37
N LYS A 337 8.85 -6.80 -43.53
CA LYS A 337 7.46 -6.57 -43.87
C LYS A 337 6.54 -7.11 -42.76
N ASP A 338 5.51 -6.35 -42.41
CA ASP A 338 4.53 -6.65 -41.36
C ASP A 338 5.11 -6.66 -39.94
N GLU A 339 6.39 -6.32 -39.76
CA GLU A 339 6.99 -6.13 -38.43
C GLU A 339 6.35 -4.94 -37.72
N LEU A 340 6.05 -5.13 -36.43
CA LEU A 340 5.48 -4.11 -35.55
C LEU A 340 6.58 -3.46 -34.72
N ILE A 341 6.61 -2.14 -34.73
CA ILE A 341 7.43 -1.31 -33.86
C ILE A 341 6.50 -0.67 -32.83
N HIS A 342 6.64 -1.07 -31.57
CA HIS A 342 5.81 -0.56 -30.46
C HIS A 342 6.09 0.93 -30.19
N VAL A 343 5.06 1.77 -30.03
CA VAL A 343 5.23 3.20 -29.70
C VAL A 343 4.52 3.64 -28.43
N GLU A 344 3.34 3.12 -28.14
CA GLU A 344 2.53 3.58 -27.01
C GLU A 344 1.62 2.47 -26.51
N HIS A 345 1.32 2.50 -25.22
CA HIS A 345 0.31 1.64 -24.62
C HIS A 345 -0.51 2.43 -23.60
N SER A 346 -1.79 2.07 -23.48
CA SER A 346 -2.69 2.65 -22.49
C SER A 346 -3.42 1.56 -21.72
N TYR A 347 -3.08 1.41 -20.43
CA TYR A 347 -3.68 0.45 -19.51
C TYR A 347 -5.07 0.89 -19.02
N LYS A 348 -5.92 -0.11 -18.80
CA LYS A 348 -7.29 -0.04 -18.30
C LYS A 348 -7.40 -0.87 -17.03
N TYR A 349 -8.21 -0.39 -16.08
CA TYR A 349 -8.16 -0.87 -14.71
C TYR A 349 -9.52 -1.40 -14.22
N SER A 350 -9.48 -2.59 -13.64
CA SER A 350 -10.51 -3.06 -12.71
C SER A 350 -10.34 -2.39 -11.34
N LEU A 351 -11.36 -2.51 -10.49
CA LEU A 351 -11.28 -2.01 -9.11
C LEU A 351 -10.18 -2.73 -8.30
N GLY A 352 -9.99 -4.03 -8.50
CA GLY A 352 -8.91 -4.77 -7.83
C GLY A 352 -7.53 -4.26 -8.23
N GLU A 353 -7.30 -4.03 -9.52
CA GLU A 353 -6.00 -3.54 -10.02
C GLU A 353 -5.66 -2.14 -9.51
N LEU A 354 -6.61 -1.20 -9.51
CA LEU A 354 -6.36 0.15 -8.98
C LEU A 354 -6.13 0.12 -7.46
N THR A 355 -6.85 -0.73 -6.71
CA THR A 355 -6.64 -0.88 -5.27
C THR A 355 -5.25 -1.45 -4.97
N SER A 356 -4.78 -2.43 -5.73
CA SER A 356 -3.41 -2.95 -5.60
C SER A 356 -2.35 -1.87 -5.85
N ILE A 357 -2.55 -0.98 -6.83
CA ILE A 357 -1.62 0.11 -7.14
C ILE A 357 -1.54 1.10 -5.97
N LEU A 358 -2.69 1.52 -5.43
CA LEU A 358 -2.75 2.48 -4.31
C LEU A 358 -2.19 1.87 -3.01
N ASN A 359 -2.53 0.61 -2.71
CA ASN A 359 -1.96 -0.10 -1.56
C ASN A 359 -0.43 -0.19 -1.64
N ALA A 360 0.12 -0.51 -2.82
CA ALA A 360 1.57 -0.52 -3.03
C ALA A 360 2.23 0.86 -2.87
N ALA A 361 1.49 1.92 -3.18
CA ALA A 361 1.92 3.30 -2.96
C ALA A 361 1.81 3.74 -1.48
N GLU A 362 1.14 2.94 -0.64
CA GLU A 362 0.63 3.32 0.70
C GLU A 362 -0.22 4.59 0.67
N LEU A 363 -1.10 4.68 -0.33
CA LEU A 363 -2.13 5.71 -0.44
C LEU A 363 -3.49 5.07 -0.12
N ASP A 364 -4.20 5.62 0.85
CA ASP A 364 -5.52 5.10 1.23
C ASP A 364 -6.62 5.75 0.39
N THR A 365 -7.57 4.95 -0.09
CA THR A 365 -8.66 5.45 -0.93
C THR A 365 -9.74 6.10 -0.06
N LEU A 366 -9.93 7.41 -0.22
CA LEU A 366 -11.02 8.14 0.44
C LEU A 366 -12.32 8.06 -0.34
N GLU A 367 -12.26 8.37 -1.63
CA GLU A 367 -13.41 8.43 -2.52
C GLU A 367 -13.06 7.80 -3.86
N THR A 368 -14.05 7.16 -4.47
CA THR A 368 -13.97 6.69 -5.86
C THR A 368 -15.21 7.17 -6.57
N TRP A 369 -15.05 8.20 -7.41
CA TRP A 369 -16.11 8.75 -8.23
C TRP A 369 -16.08 8.13 -9.62
N THR A 370 -17.24 8.04 -10.26
CA THR A 370 -17.39 7.50 -11.62
C THR A 370 -18.33 8.41 -12.40
N ASP A 371 -18.16 8.46 -13.71
CA ASP A 371 -18.99 9.25 -14.61
C ASP A 371 -20.40 8.64 -14.71
N SER A 372 -21.33 9.41 -15.27
CA SER A 372 -22.73 9.01 -15.46
C SER A 372 -22.92 7.74 -16.30
N GLN A 373 -21.91 7.32 -17.07
CA GLN A 373 -21.92 6.08 -17.86
C GLN A 373 -21.12 4.93 -17.24
N ASP A 374 -20.53 5.11 -16.06
CA ASP A 374 -19.73 4.11 -15.36
C ASP A 374 -18.51 3.64 -16.19
N THR A 375 -17.87 4.51 -16.97
CA THR A 375 -16.77 4.18 -17.91
C THR A 375 -15.38 4.57 -17.42
N TYR A 376 -15.29 5.46 -16.44
CA TYR A 376 -14.07 6.05 -15.93
C TYR A 376 -14.12 6.19 -14.41
N ARG A 377 -12.98 6.21 -13.72
CA ARG A 377 -12.90 6.46 -12.28
C ARG A 377 -11.96 7.61 -11.96
N LEU A 378 -12.41 8.51 -11.09
CA LEU A 378 -11.53 9.47 -10.43
C LEU A 378 -11.39 9.06 -8.97
N VAL A 379 -10.18 8.78 -8.54
CA VAL A 379 -9.90 8.33 -7.17
C VAL A 379 -9.25 9.45 -6.39
N VAL A 380 -9.83 9.78 -5.24
CA VAL A 380 -9.20 10.65 -4.24
C VAL A 380 -8.56 9.76 -3.19
N ALA A 381 -7.24 9.81 -3.10
CA ALA A 381 -6.46 9.06 -2.14
C ALA A 381 -5.72 9.99 -1.18
N GLU A 382 -5.55 9.57 0.08
CA GLU A 382 -4.84 10.32 1.10
C GLU A 382 -3.53 9.65 1.51
N CYS A 383 -2.54 10.47 1.84
CA CYS A 383 -1.37 10.05 2.59
C CYS A 383 -1.74 9.98 4.07
N ARG A 384 -1.82 8.77 4.63
CA ARG A 384 -2.17 8.59 6.05
C ARG A 384 -0.94 8.70 6.97
N PRO A 385 -1.13 9.11 8.24
CA PRO A 385 -0.04 9.09 9.22
C PRO A 385 0.45 7.66 9.51
N PHE A 386 -0.42 6.67 9.36
CA PHE A 386 -0.10 5.24 9.44
C PHE A 386 -1.10 4.44 8.60
N LEU A 387 -0.68 3.23 8.21
CA LEU A 387 -1.52 2.28 7.48
C LEU A 387 -1.19 0.86 7.93
N PHE A 388 -2.22 0.10 8.34
CA PHE A 388 -2.08 -1.33 8.57
C PHE A 388 -2.31 -2.07 7.25
N ASP A 389 -1.23 -2.42 6.56
CA ASP A 389 -1.24 -3.04 5.23
C ASP A 389 -1.81 -4.48 5.23
N ARG A 390 -3.03 -4.61 4.73
CA ARG A 390 -3.83 -5.85 4.72
C ARG A 390 -3.57 -6.76 3.52
N ASP A 391 -3.01 -6.23 2.43
CA ASP A 391 -3.18 -6.84 1.10
C ASP A 391 -1.86 -7.13 0.38
N LYS A 392 -0.77 -7.26 1.15
CA LYS A 392 0.59 -7.56 0.63
C LYS A 392 0.62 -8.67 -0.42
N ARG A 393 -0.20 -9.72 -0.25
CA ARG A 393 -0.27 -10.86 -1.20
C ARG A 393 -0.96 -10.49 -2.51
N SER A 394 -2.13 -9.82 -2.45
CA SER A 394 -2.86 -9.33 -3.63
C SER A 394 -2.05 -8.30 -4.40
N THR A 395 -1.46 -7.33 -3.68
CA THR A 395 -0.56 -6.34 -4.24
C THR A 395 0.63 -6.98 -4.95
N LYS A 396 1.26 -7.99 -4.33
CA LYS A 396 2.37 -8.72 -4.97
C LYS A 396 1.94 -9.47 -6.22
N ALA A 397 0.80 -10.15 -6.20
CA ALA A 397 0.29 -10.87 -7.38
C ALA A 397 -0.02 -9.92 -8.55
N THR A 398 -0.64 -8.77 -8.29
CA THR A 398 -0.97 -7.77 -9.33
C THR A 398 0.28 -7.08 -9.90
N LEU A 399 1.30 -6.81 -9.07
CA LEU A 399 2.52 -6.10 -9.50
C LEU A 399 3.61 -7.03 -10.04
N PHE A 400 3.55 -8.32 -9.69
CA PHE A 400 4.51 -9.36 -10.07
C PHE A 400 3.78 -10.67 -10.45
N PRO A 401 3.07 -10.70 -11.58
CA PRO A 401 2.41 -11.92 -12.04
C PRO A 401 3.43 -13.04 -12.26
N THR A 402 3.03 -14.29 -12.01
CA THR A 402 3.92 -15.45 -12.16
C THR A 402 4.26 -15.71 -13.64
N THR A 403 5.41 -16.32 -13.90
CA THR A 403 5.99 -16.51 -15.24
C THR A 403 5.10 -17.27 -16.22
N GLU A 404 4.16 -18.10 -15.75
CA GLU A 404 3.16 -18.78 -16.59
C GLU A 404 2.14 -17.83 -17.22
N GLU A 405 1.90 -16.65 -16.63
CA GLU A 405 0.97 -15.63 -17.15
C GLU A 405 1.68 -14.57 -18.03
N LEU A 406 3.02 -14.55 -18.03
CA LEU A 406 3.88 -13.59 -18.72
C LEU A 406 4.39 -14.07 -20.08
N LEU A 407 3.91 -15.21 -20.59
CA LEU A 407 4.13 -15.58 -21.98
C LEU A 407 3.48 -14.53 -22.88
N CYS A 408 4.29 -13.55 -23.28
CA CYS A 408 4.00 -12.68 -24.39
C CYS A 408 3.74 -13.58 -25.60
N HIS A 409 2.48 -13.66 -26.05
CA HIS A 409 2.08 -14.39 -27.26
C HIS A 409 2.68 -13.81 -28.57
N HIS A 410 3.72 -12.97 -28.50
CA HIS A 410 4.49 -12.56 -29.67
C HIS A 410 5.52 -13.62 -30.12
N CYS A 411 5.64 -14.74 -29.39
CA CYS A 411 6.52 -15.85 -29.77
C CYS A 411 5.69 -17.06 -30.23
N GLY A 412 5.14 -17.04 -31.45
CA GLY A 412 4.89 -18.26 -32.21
C GLY A 412 3.53 -18.42 -32.90
N GLY A 413 3.51 -18.14 -34.21
CA GLY A 413 3.08 -19.11 -35.24
C GLY A 413 1.59 -19.28 -35.54
N GLY A 414 1.14 -18.73 -36.67
CA GLY A 414 -0.15 -19.08 -37.25
C GLY A 414 -0.22 -20.53 -37.75
N ALA A 415 -1.36 -21.17 -37.49
CA ALA A 415 -1.99 -22.16 -38.34
C ALA A 415 -3.48 -22.13 -38.01
N GLY A 416 -4.32 -21.99 -39.03
CA GLY A 416 -5.74 -21.71 -38.87
C GLY A 416 -6.54 -22.84 -38.23
N ASP A 417 -7.67 -22.45 -37.65
CA ASP A 417 -8.91 -23.19 -37.75
C ASP A 417 -10.07 -22.19 -37.63
N ASP A 418 -10.92 -22.20 -38.66
CA ASP A 418 -12.22 -21.54 -38.67
C ASP A 418 -13.08 -22.14 -37.55
N VAL A 419 -13.38 -21.34 -36.52
CA VAL A 419 -14.51 -21.63 -35.62
C VAL A 419 -15.48 -20.46 -35.72
N GLN A 420 -16.58 -20.70 -36.42
CA GLN A 420 -17.75 -19.84 -36.41
C GLN A 420 -18.17 -19.56 -34.96
N MET A 421 -18.07 -18.30 -34.53
CA MET A 421 -18.71 -17.83 -33.32
C MET A 421 -20.18 -17.55 -33.62
N ASP A 422 -21.05 -18.37 -33.02
CA ASP A 422 -22.47 -18.10 -32.96
C ASP A 422 -22.74 -16.96 -31.97
N ASP A 423 -23.53 -16.01 -32.46
CA ASP A 423 -23.82 -14.70 -31.93
C ASP A 423 -24.86 -14.78 -30.79
N LYS A 424 -24.43 -14.79 -29.52
CA LYS A 424 -25.30 -14.48 -28.37
C LYS A 424 -24.55 -13.75 -27.25
N SER A 425 -25.03 -12.54 -26.99
CA SER A 425 -24.76 -11.70 -25.83
C SER A 425 -24.80 -12.49 -24.51
N GLU A 426 -23.65 -12.64 -23.86
CA GLU A 426 -23.57 -13.05 -22.46
C GLU A 426 -22.93 -11.94 -21.63
N SER A 427 -23.69 -11.50 -20.62
CA SER A 427 -23.31 -10.56 -19.58
C SER A 427 -22.02 -11.01 -18.88
N ALA A 428 -21.02 -10.13 -18.86
CA ALA A 428 -19.72 -10.29 -18.23
C ALA A 428 -19.80 -10.48 -16.70
N THR A 429 -20.27 -11.64 -16.26
CA THR A 429 -20.33 -12.05 -14.84
C THR A 429 -20.02 -13.54 -14.65
N SER A 430 -18.93 -14.06 -15.21
CA SER A 430 -18.21 -15.18 -14.57
C SER A 430 -16.89 -15.50 -15.27
N SER A 431 -15.84 -14.80 -14.88
CA SER A 431 -14.48 -15.36 -14.84
C SER A 431 -13.62 -14.48 -13.96
N LEU A 432 -14.12 -14.23 -12.75
CA LEU A 432 -13.26 -13.93 -11.61
C LEU A 432 -12.53 -15.23 -11.32
N VAL A 433 -11.23 -15.27 -11.62
CA VAL A 433 -10.32 -16.26 -11.05
C VAL A 433 -10.64 -16.36 -9.56
N ASN A 434 -10.78 -17.58 -9.04
CA ASN A 434 -11.02 -17.85 -7.62
C ASN A 434 -9.90 -17.24 -6.77
N ILE A 435 -10.02 -15.96 -6.40
CA ILE A 435 -9.25 -15.28 -5.36
C ILE A 435 -9.91 -15.64 -4.02
N THR A 436 -9.98 -16.93 -3.72
CA THR A 436 -10.38 -17.46 -2.40
C THR A 436 -9.17 -18.00 -1.63
N GLY A 437 -7.96 -17.87 -2.18
CA GLY A 437 -6.71 -18.26 -1.54
C GLY A 437 -6.16 -17.19 -0.59
N SER A 438 -6.56 -17.28 0.69
CA SER A 438 -5.88 -16.69 1.86
C SER A 438 -5.94 -15.15 2.03
N ARG A 439 -7.12 -14.63 2.40
CA ARG A 439 -7.28 -13.34 3.10
C ARG A 439 -6.80 -13.45 4.56
N HIS A 440 -5.55 -13.82 4.80
CA HIS A 440 -5.02 -13.94 6.17
C HIS A 440 -3.83 -13.00 6.33
N TRP A 441 -3.94 -12.10 7.30
CA TRP A 441 -2.82 -11.34 7.84
C TRP A 441 -1.69 -12.31 8.23
N PRO A 442 -0.39 -11.97 8.04
CA PRO A 442 0.70 -12.92 8.25
C PRO A 442 0.67 -13.59 9.64
N GLU A 443 0.72 -14.93 9.65
CA GLU A 443 0.77 -15.81 10.83
C GLU A 443 2.10 -15.73 11.61
N SER A 444 3.01 -14.82 11.21
CA SER A 444 4.35 -14.68 11.77
C SER A 444 4.42 -13.83 13.03
N VAL A 445 5.61 -13.61 13.57
CA VAL A 445 5.88 -12.53 14.53
C VAL A 445 5.80 -11.16 13.82
N PRO A 446 5.35 -10.08 14.50
CA PRO A 446 5.32 -8.74 13.92
C PRO A 446 6.71 -8.24 13.51
N THR A 447 6.83 -7.75 12.28
CA THR A 447 8.03 -7.13 11.72
C THR A 447 8.32 -5.75 12.34
N LEU A 448 9.54 -5.23 12.15
CA LEU A 448 9.86 -3.86 12.59
C LEU A 448 8.93 -2.82 11.96
N HIS A 449 8.58 -3.01 10.68
CA HIS A 449 7.63 -2.12 10.00
C HIS A 449 6.25 -2.15 10.66
N GLU A 450 5.73 -3.34 11.02
CA GLU A 450 4.45 -3.44 11.75
C GLU A 450 4.52 -2.72 13.11
N TRP A 451 5.61 -2.88 13.87
CA TRP A 451 5.82 -2.14 15.13
C TRP A 451 5.82 -0.63 14.91
N GLN A 452 6.51 -0.15 13.88
CA GLN A 452 6.53 1.27 13.54
C GLN A 452 5.14 1.81 13.16
N GLN A 453 4.32 1.05 12.43
CA GLN A 453 2.93 1.44 12.14
C GLN A 453 2.08 1.48 13.41
N LEU A 454 2.22 0.48 14.30
CA LEU A 454 1.51 0.45 15.58
C LEU A 454 1.89 1.64 16.46
N TRP A 455 3.18 1.98 16.55
CA TRP A 455 3.67 3.14 17.29
C TRP A 455 3.19 4.46 16.71
N ARG A 456 3.11 4.59 15.38
CA ARG A 456 2.51 5.77 14.73
C ARG A 456 1.03 5.88 15.05
N ALA A 457 0.28 4.78 15.04
CA ALA A 457 -1.12 4.77 15.45
C ALA A 457 -1.29 5.20 16.91
N TRP A 458 -0.49 4.64 17.81
CA TRP A 458 -0.43 5.04 19.22
C TRP A 458 -0.15 6.54 19.37
N ASP A 459 0.83 7.06 18.65
CA ASP A 459 1.25 8.45 18.69
C ASP A 459 0.18 9.39 18.15
N VAL A 460 -0.52 9.04 17.07
CA VAL A 460 -1.67 9.84 16.59
C VAL A 460 -2.75 9.93 17.67
N VAL A 461 -3.12 8.81 18.29
CA VAL A 461 -4.15 8.82 19.33
C VAL A 461 -3.70 9.60 20.57
N THR A 462 -2.46 9.45 21.01
CA THR A 462 -1.97 10.03 22.28
C THR A 462 -1.41 11.45 22.18
N LYS A 463 -1.03 11.90 20.98
CA LYS A 463 -0.47 13.24 20.77
C LYS A 463 -1.38 14.17 19.99
N THR A 464 -2.45 13.65 19.36
CA THR A 464 -3.36 14.46 18.55
C THR A 464 -4.82 14.34 18.98
N VAL A 465 -5.33 13.10 19.17
CA VAL A 465 -6.72 12.90 19.60
C VAL A 465 -6.89 13.23 21.08
N MET A 466 -5.91 12.82 21.89
CA MET A 466 -5.72 13.32 23.25
C MET A 466 -4.82 14.54 23.21
N ASP A 467 -5.25 15.65 23.81
CA ASP A 467 -4.38 16.79 24.12
C ASP A 467 -3.60 16.51 25.42
N PRO A 468 -2.30 16.21 25.36
CA PRO A 468 -1.51 15.88 26.54
C PRO A 468 -1.26 17.09 27.45
N GLU A 469 -1.57 18.33 27.06
CA GLU A 469 -1.42 19.47 27.96
C GLU A 469 -2.61 19.61 28.92
N THR A 470 -3.80 19.18 28.49
CA THR A 470 -5.04 19.43 29.22
C THR A 470 -5.72 18.15 29.72
N MET A 471 -5.49 17.00 29.08
CA MET A 471 -6.28 15.80 29.32
C MET A 471 -5.61 14.73 30.19
N LEU A 472 -4.30 14.79 30.47
CA LEU A 472 -3.53 13.68 31.09
C LEU A 472 -4.18 13.02 32.32
N PHE A 473 -4.80 13.83 33.18
CA PHE A 473 -5.39 13.39 34.44
C PHE A 473 -6.91 13.20 34.36
N GLU A 474 -7.50 13.36 33.17
CA GLU A 474 -8.91 13.08 32.96
C GLU A 474 -9.24 11.62 33.15
N ARG A 475 -10.41 11.38 33.73
CA ARG A 475 -10.97 10.06 33.99
C ARG A 475 -12.44 10.02 33.56
N PRO A 476 -12.74 10.04 32.25
CA PRO A 476 -14.11 10.10 31.75
C PRO A 476 -14.91 8.83 32.06
N ILE A 477 -14.23 7.69 32.27
CA ILE A 477 -14.82 6.44 32.71
C ILE A 477 -14.31 6.11 34.12
N ALA A 478 -15.20 6.13 35.11
CA ALA A 478 -14.86 5.91 36.52
C ALA A 478 -14.21 4.54 36.79
N LEU A 479 -14.40 3.56 35.92
CA LEU A 479 -13.86 2.19 36.03
C LEU A 479 -12.46 2.03 35.44
N ARG A 480 -11.84 3.12 35.00
CA ARG A 480 -10.54 3.14 34.33
C ARG A 480 -9.60 4.14 35.02
N HIS A 481 -8.30 3.94 34.88
CA HIS A 481 -7.28 4.89 35.33
C HIS A 481 -7.29 6.16 34.46
N PRO A 482 -6.69 7.28 34.92
CA PRO A 482 -6.50 8.47 34.08
C PRO A 482 -5.60 8.19 32.86
N PHE A 483 -5.65 9.04 31.83
CA PHE A 483 -4.92 8.79 30.57
C PHE A 483 -3.40 8.63 30.74
N ILE A 484 -2.79 9.37 31.67
CA ILE A 484 -1.35 9.27 31.99
C ILE A 484 -0.92 7.84 32.37
N PHE A 485 -1.82 7.05 32.97
CA PHE A 485 -1.55 5.65 33.27
C PHE A 485 -1.21 4.86 32.01
N TYR A 486 -2.00 5.01 30.95
CA TYR A 486 -1.83 4.23 29.72
C TYR A 486 -0.55 4.59 28.97
N LEU A 487 -0.13 5.86 29.03
CA LEU A 487 1.15 6.30 28.47
C LEU A 487 2.35 5.60 29.11
N GLY A 488 2.31 5.33 30.43
CA GLY A 488 3.34 4.58 31.13
C GLY A 488 3.14 3.05 31.06
N HIS A 489 1.89 2.58 31.08
CA HIS A 489 1.52 1.17 31.08
C HIS A 489 2.04 0.42 29.85
N ILE A 490 1.89 0.99 28.66
CA ILE A 490 2.29 0.31 27.41
C ILE A 490 3.78 0.01 27.33
N PRO A 491 4.68 1.00 27.46
CA PRO A 491 6.10 0.70 27.46
C PRO A 491 6.51 -0.15 28.66
N ALA A 492 5.89 0.04 29.84
CA ALA A 492 6.20 -0.76 31.03
C ALA A 492 5.84 -2.23 30.86
N PHE A 493 4.64 -2.55 30.34
CA PHE A 493 4.21 -3.93 30.10
C PHE A 493 5.19 -4.63 29.16
N LEU A 494 5.49 -4.02 28.01
CA LEU A 494 6.43 -4.55 27.03
C LEU A 494 7.80 -4.84 27.65
N ASP A 495 8.36 -3.87 28.36
CA ASP A 495 9.70 -3.99 28.93
C ASP A 495 9.76 -5.01 30.09
N ILE A 496 8.74 -5.04 30.96
CA ILE A 496 8.60 -6.05 32.03
C ILE A 496 8.58 -7.45 31.43
N GLN A 497 7.78 -7.67 30.38
CA GLN A 497 7.65 -8.98 29.74
C GLN A 497 8.94 -9.40 29.03
N MET A 498 9.63 -8.46 28.38
CA MET A 498 10.95 -8.71 27.80
C MET A 498 11.97 -9.08 28.88
N CYS A 499 12.04 -8.33 29.98
CA CYS A 499 12.99 -8.56 31.07
C CYS A 499 12.74 -9.90 31.78
N ARG A 500 11.48 -10.17 32.19
CA ARG A 500 11.11 -11.43 32.88
C ARG A 500 11.41 -12.67 32.04
N ASN A 501 11.32 -12.55 30.72
CA ASN A 501 11.53 -13.65 29.79
C ASN A 501 12.89 -13.63 29.09
N HIS A 502 13.83 -12.80 29.56
CA HIS A 502 15.20 -12.71 29.04
C HIS A 502 15.26 -12.46 27.52
N VAL A 503 14.39 -11.57 27.03
CA VAL A 503 14.33 -11.13 25.62
C VAL A 503 15.11 -9.84 25.46
N GLY A 504 16.16 -9.85 24.62
CA GLY A 504 17.08 -8.73 24.44
C GLY A 504 18.36 -8.85 25.27
N SER A 505 19.20 -7.81 25.28
CA SER A 505 20.49 -7.83 25.98
C SER A 505 20.35 -7.48 27.48
N ALA A 506 21.24 -8.01 28.32
CA ALA A 506 21.28 -7.71 29.75
C ALA A 506 21.65 -6.24 30.06
N GLU A 507 22.28 -5.54 29.11
CA GLU A 507 22.64 -4.13 29.22
C GLU A 507 21.40 -3.20 29.08
N ASP A 508 20.27 -3.75 28.60
CA ASP A 508 19.01 -3.03 28.38
C ASP A 508 18.01 -3.15 29.55
N ALA A 509 18.45 -3.57 30.74
CA ALA A 509 17.58 -3.87 31.90
C ALA A 509 17.24 -2.65 32.80
N ASN A 510 17.52 -1.43 32.35
CA ASN A 510 17.40 -0.21 33.18
C ASN A 510 15.97 0.35 33.23
N VAL A 511 15.07 -0.35 33.91
CA VAL A 511 13.74 0.17 34.29
C VAL A 511 13.90 1.06 35.54
N PRO A 512 13.30 2.26 35.61
CA PRO A 512 13.09 2.90 36.91
C PRO A 512 12.23 1.97 37.76
N ALA A 513 12.78 1.46 38.89
CA ALA A 513 12.10 0.44 39.70
C ALA A 513 10.65 0.82 40.05
N ASP A 514 10.38 2.11 40.25
CA ASP A 514 9.06 2.65 40.57
C ASP A 514 8.04 2.54 39.42
N PHE A 515 8.47 2.53 38.16
CA PHE A 515 7.56 2.46 37.00
C PHE A 515 6.90 1.09 36.91
N ALA A 516 7.62 0.02 37.21
CA ALA A 516 7.05 -1.32 37.24
C ALA A 516 5.94 -1.43 38.30
N HIS A 517 6.09 -0.78 39.45
CA HIS A 517 5.06 -0.79 40.50
C HIS A 517 3.79 -0.03 40.11
N ILE A 518 3.94 1.13 39.45
CA ILE A 518 2.83 2.03 39.08
C ILE A 518 2.09 1.54 37.84
N PHE A 519 2.81 1.02 36.84
CA PHE A 519 2.28 0.82 35.48
C PHE A 519 2.12 -0.64 35.07
N GLU A 520 2.44 -1.64 35.91
CA GLU A 520 2.39 -3.06 35.51
C GLU A 520 0.99 -3.55 35.13
N ARG A 521 -0.05 -3.20 35.90
CA ARG A 521 -1.37 -3.82 35.74
C ARG A 521 -2.51 -2.84 35.92
N GLY A 522 -3.36 -2.71 34.90
CA GLY A 522 -4.56 -1.88 34.93
C GLY A 522 -5.66 -2.42 35.86
N MET A 523 -6.63 -1.56 36.17
CA MET A 523 -7.79 -1.90 37.01
C MET A 523 -8.96 -2.50 36.21
N ASP A 524 -9.63 -3.47 36.82
CA ASP A 524 -10.94 -3.96 36.37
C ASP A 524 -11.89 -4.17 37.58
N PRO A 525 -12.68 -3.14 37.94
CA PRO A 525 -13.66 -3.25 39.02
C PRO A 525 -14.92 -4.01 38.59
N ASP A 526 -15.54 -4.64 39.57
CA ASP A 526 -16.89 -5.21 39.42
C ASP A 526 -17.92 -4.09 39.20
N MET A 527 -18.72 -4.22 38.12
CA MET A 527 -19.74 -3.24 37.74
C MET A 527 -20.88 -3.11 38.77
N GLU A 528 -21.22 -4.19 39.47
CA GLU A 528 -22.31 -4.24 40.47
C GLU A 528 -21.80 -3.84 41.86
N ASN A 529 -20.54 -4.15 42.18
CA ASN A 529 -19.91 -3.78 43.43
C ASN A 529 -18.47 -3.27 43.22
N PRO A 530 -18.28 -1.95 42.99
CA PRO A 530 -16.98 -1.36 42.70
C PRO A 530 -15.92 -1.48 43.81
N THR A 531 -16.31 -1.93 45.02
CA THR A 531 -15.35 -2.24 46.09
C THR A 531 -14.59 -3.56 45.84
N LYS A 532 -15.09 -4.40 44.92
CA LYS A 532 -14.40 -5.57 44.41
C LYS A 532 -13.71 -5.20 43.11
N CYS A 533 -12.40 -5.40 43.06
CA CYS A 533 -11.58 -5.16 41.89
C CYS A 533 -10.55 -6.28 41.80
N HIS A 534 -10.23 -6.71 40.59
CA HIS A 534 -9.10 -7.63 40.39
C HIS A 534 -7.79 -6.98 40.86
N ALA A 535 -6.76 -7.80 41.10
CA ALA A 535 -5.45 -7.30 41.48
C ALA A 535 -4.92 -6.33 40.41
N HIS A 536 -4.47 -5.15 40.83
CA HIS A 536 -4.00 -4.08 39.95
C HIS A 536 -2.86 -3.29 40.62
N SER A 537 -2.14 -2.49 39.84
CA SER A 537 -1.06 -1.64 40.34
C SER A 537 -1.56 -0.61 41.35
N ILE A 538 -0.74 -0.34 42.36
CA ILE A 538 -0.97 0.78 43.27
C ILE A 538 -0.55 2.05 42.54
N VAL A 539 -1.52 2.90 42.20
CA VAL A 539 -1.29 4.13 41.44
C VAL A 539 -1.32 5.38 42.34
N PRO A 540 -0.62 6.47 41.98
CA PRO A 540 -0.71 7.73 42.70
C PRO A 540 -2.14 8.30 42.74
N GLU A 541 -2.55 8.85 43.88
CA GLU A 541 -3.87 9.46 44.06
C GLU A 541 -3.93 10.93 43.62
N ALA A 542 -2.82 11.67 43.74
CA ALA A 542 -2.73 13.08 43.36
C ALA A 542 -1.89 13.27 42.08
N ASP A 543 -2.33 14.16 41.20
CA ASP A 543 -1.70 14.44 39.90
C ASP A 543 -0.19 14.71 39.99
N LYS A 544 0.23 15.46 41.01
CA LYS A 544 1.64 15.82 41.25
C LYS A 544 2.56 14.64 41.59
N ASP A 545 1.98 13.51 42.01
CA ASP A 545 2.72 12.33 42.47
C ASP A 545 2.91 11.31 41.32
N TRP A 546 2.34 11.59 40.14
CA TRP A 546 2.62 10.82 38.91
C TRP A 546 4.02 11.14 38.36
N PRO A 547 4.70 10.17 37.73
CA PRO A 547 5.89 10.45 36.93
C PRO A 547 5.59 11.51 35.86
N SER A 548 6.54 12.41 35.60
CA SER A 548 6.35 13.46 34.60
C SER A 548 6.16 12.88 33.20
N LEU A 549 5.35 13.56 32.37
CA LEU A 549 5.11 13.16 30.98
C LEU A 549 6.44 12.99 30.21
N GLU A 550 7.38 13.93 30.37
CA GLU A 550 8.71 13.85 29.75
C GLU A 550 9.45 12.56 30.12
N SER A 551 9.40 12.16 31.40
CA SER A 551 10.04 10.93 31.87
C SER A 551 9.38 9.68 31.27
N ILE A 552 8.04 9.67 31.18
CA ILE A 552 7.26 8.59 30.57
C ILE A 552 7.58 8.47 29.07
N LEU A 553 7.59 9.58 28.33
CA LEU A 553 7.86 9.57 26.88
C LEU A 553 9.30 9.16 26.57
N ARG A 554 10.28 9.61 27.38
CA ARG A 554 11.67 9.14 27.25
C ARG A 554 11.79 7.65 27.54
N TYR A 555 11.07 7.15 28.54
CA TYR A 555 11.02 5.71 28.82
C TYR A 555 10.41 4.94 27.64
N GLN A 556 9.30 5.43 27.08
CA GLN A 556 8.69 4.84 25.88
C GLN A 556 9.67 4.76 24.72
N GLU A 557 10.38 5.85 24.41
CA GLU A 557 11.37 5.89 23.33
C GLU A 557 12.49 4.87 23.54
N ASN A 558 13.00 4.74 24.76
CA ASN A 558 14.02 3.74 25.10
C ASN A 558 13.52 2.30 24.86
N VAL A 559 12.29 1.99 25.25
CA VAL A 559 11.69 0.66 25.03
C VAL A 559 11.46 0.39 23.54
N ARG A 560 10.97 1.38 22.76
CA ARG A 560 10.84 1.27 21.31
C ARG A 560 12.20 1.02 20.63
N ASN A 561 13.24 1.74 21.05
CA ASN A 561 14.62 1.56 20.56
C ASN A 561 15.19 0.18 20.91
N LYS A 562 14.81 -0.40 22.05
CA LYS A 562 15.18 -1.78 22.43
C LYS A 562 14.55 -2.80 21.49
N VAL A 563 13.24 -2.70 21.22
CA VAL A 563 12.56 -3.57 20.24
C VAL A 563 13.15 -3.40 18.84
N GLN A 564 13.41 -2.17 18.40
CA GLN A 564 14.00 -1.91 17.10
C GLN A 564 15.38 -2.54 16.97
N ARG A 565 16.28 -2.36 17.94
CA ARG A 565 17.61 -3.01 17.93
C ARG A 565 17.50 -4.53 17.91
N LEU A 566 16.59 -5.10 18.70
CA LEU A 566 16.37 -6.54 18.74
C LEU A 566 15.90 -7.10 17.39
N LEU A 567 14.90 -6.46 16.77
CA LEU A 567 14.38 -6.90 15.47
C LEU A 567 15.41 -6.72 14.34
N LEU A 568 16.13 -5.59 14.33
CA LEU A 568 17.24 -5.39 13.37
C LEU A 568 18.36 -6.42 13.56
N GLN A 569 18.65 -6.80 14.81
CA GLN A 569 19.60 -7.88 15.10
C GLN A 569 19.08 -9.23 14.57
N TRP A 570 17.81 -9.56 14.79
CA TRP A 570 17.22 -10.79 14.26
C TRP A 570 17.15 -10.83 12.74
N GLU A 571 16.90 -9.69 12.09
CA GLU A 571 16.99 -9.55 10.63
C GLU A 571 18.44 -9.74 10.15
N ALA A 572 19.41 -9.15 10.86
CA ALA A 572 20.84 -9.32 10.57
C ALA A 572 21.35 -10.77 10.79
N ASP A 573 20.66 -11.57 11.60
CA ASP A 573 20.96 -13.00 11.77
C ASP A 573 20.64 -13.83 10.50
N GLY A 574 20.12 -13.23 9.43
CA GLY A 574 20.00 -13.83 8.10
C GLY A 574 18.81 -14.77 7.91
N CYS A 575 17.76 -14.61 8.71
CA CYS A 575 16.50 -15.36 8.59
C CYS A 575 15.31 -14.40 8.51
N GLU A 576 14.31 -14.73 7.70
CA GLU A 576 13.10 -13.90 7.58
C GLU A 576 12.26 -13.95 8.88
N ALA A 577 11.42 -12.94 9.10
CA ALA A 577 10.57 -12.87 10.31
C ALA A 577 9.68 -14.10 10.52
N SER A 578 9.19 -14.71 9.43
CA SER A 578 8.41 -15.95 9.44
C SER A 578 9.22 -17.17 9.92
N GLU A 579 10.54 -17.15 9.77
CA GLU A 579 11.43 -18.24 10.15
C GLU A 579 11.85 -18.16 11.61
N TRP A 580 11.81 -16.97 12.23
CA TRP A 580 12.20 -16.77 13.63
C TRP A 580 11.42 -17.67 14.60
N MET A 581 10.16 -17.98 14.28
CA MET A 581 9.31 -18.86 15.09
C MET A 581 9.71 -20.35 15.00
N THR A 582 10.47 -20.74 13.98
CA THR A 582 10.94 -22.12 13.80
C THR A 582 12.27 -22.41 14.48
N LEU A 583 13.01 -21.37 14.84
CA LEU A 583 14.32 -21.51 15.47
C LEU A 583 14.14 -21.97 16.93
N PRO A 584 14.75 -23.11 17.33
CA PRO A 584 14.68 -23.60 18.71
C PRO A 584 15.14 -22.52 19.70
N GLY A 585 14.34 -22.28 20.74
CA GLY A 585 14.59 -21.24 21.75
C GLY A 585 14.23 -19.81 21.33
N ARG A 586 14.04 -19.50 20.03
CA ARG A 586 13.61 -18.16 19.56
C ARG A 586 12.09 -17.99 19.55
N ARG A 587 11.32 -19.05 19.31
CA ARG A 587 9.84 -18.99 19.30
C ARG A 587 9.25 -18.35 20.56
N ARG A 588 9.78 -18.68 21.74
CA ARG A 588 9.34 -18.07 23.00
C ARG A 588 9.56 -16.56 23.02
N GLN A 589 10.70 -16.09 22.49
CA GLN A 589 10.99 -14.65 22.38
C GLN A 589 10.04 -13.98 21.38
N CYS A 590 9.77 -14.65 20.24
CA CYS A 590 8.78 -14.19 19.28
C CYS A 590 7.37 -14.10 19.90
N ARG A 591 6.98 -15.06 20.74
CA ARG A 591 5.70 -15.03 21.46
C ARG A 591 5.61 -13.84 22.39
N VAL A 592 6.67 -13.51 23.13
CA VAL A 592 6.71 -12.32 24.00
C VAL A 592 6.49 -11.05 23.17
N LEU A 593 7.19 -10.88 22.04
CA LEU A 593 6.99 -9.71 21.18
C LEU A 593 5.60 -9.68 20.55
N TRP A 594 5.09 -10.81 20.05
CA TRP A 594 3.74 -10.91 19.50
C TRP A 594 2.67 -10.55 20.55
N MET A 595 2.79 -11.08 21.77
CA MET A 595 1.88 -10.81 22.88
C MET A 595 1.88 -9.31 23.24
N CYS A 596 3.07 -8.72 23.37
CA CYS A 596 3.18 -7.29 23.70
C CYS A 596 2.69 -6.39 22.56
N PHE A 597 2.88 -6.79 21.30
CA PHE A 597 2.33 -6.08 20.14
C PHE A 597 0.80 -6.08 20.16
N GLU A 598 0.18 -7.25 20.32
CA GLU A 598 -1.29 -7.34 20.37
C GLU A 598 -1.86 -6.63 21.62
N HIS A 599 -1.15 -6.70 22.75
CA HIS A 599 -1.51 -5.94 23.95
C HIS A 599 -1.54 -4.42 23.68
N GLU A 600 -0.49 -3.85 23.09
CA GLU A 600 -0.46 -2.43 22.72
C GLU A 600 -1.58 -2.08 21.72
N ALA A 601 -1.83 -2.93 20.72
CA ALA A 601 -2.93 -2.76 19.78
C ALA A 601 -4.32 -2.77 20.44
N MET A 602 -4.58 -3.66 21.40
CA MET A 602 -5.84 -3.69 22.18
C MET A 602 -6.00 -2.43 23.04
N HIS A 603 -4.90 -1.87 23.54
CA HIS A 603 -4.94 -0.67 24.36
C HIS A 603 -5.20 0.62 23.58
N ILE A 604 -4.89 0.67 22.28
CA ILE A 604 -5.32 1.77 21.41
C ILE A 604 -6.84 1.86 21.40
N GLU A 605 -7.52 0.72 21.19
CA GLU A 605 -8.99 0.65 21.21
C GLU A 605 -9.54 1.03 22.59
N THR A 606 -8.88 0.58 23.66
CA THR A 606 -9.23 0.97 25.03
C THR A 606 -9.18 2.47 25.25
N LEU A 607 -8.09 3.10 24.82
CA LEU A 607 -7.91 4.53 24.97
C LEU A 607 -8.93 5.32 24.13
N LEU A 608 -9.24 4.86 22.92
CA LEU A 608 -10.20 5.53 22.03
C LEU A 608 -11.61 5.58 22.59
N TYR A 609 -12.14 4.46 23.09
CA TYR A 609 -13.48 4.49 23.67
C TYR A 609 -13.53 5.35 24.94
N MET A 610 -12.41 5.47 25.70
CA MET A 610 -12.32 6.39 26.83
C MET A 610 -12.29 7.85 26.37
N LEU A 611 -11.46 8.18 25.37
CA LEU A 611 -11.33 9.52 24.81
C LEU A 611 -12.66 10.01 24.25
N MET A 612 -13.42 9.16 23.57
CA MET A 612 -14.72 9.52 23.00
C MET A 612 -15.77 9.92 24.05
N GLN A 613 -15.54 9.59 25.34
CA GLN A 613 -16.38 10.00 26.46
C GLN A 613 -15.92 11.32 27.10
N SER A 614 -14.72 11.81 26.75
CA SER A 614 -14.25 13.12 27.18
C SER A 614 -14.89 14.22 26.32
N PRO A 615 -15.37 15.33 26.92
CA PRO A 615 -15.81 16.50 26.17
C PRO A 615 -14.65 17.25 25.49
N ASN A 616 -13.39 16.96 25.86
CA ASN A 616 -12.19 17.64 25.38
C ASN A 616 -11.46 16.87 24.27
N ILE A 617 -12.04 15.79 23.75
CA ILE A 617 -11.46 15.03 22.64
C ILE A 617 -11.19 15.93 21.43
N CYS A 618 -10.01 15.78 20.84
CA CYS A 618 -9.61 16.44 19.61
C CYS A 618 -9.80 15.50 18.41
N PRO A 619 -10.23 16.01 17.24
CA PRO A 619 -10.14 15.26 16.00
C PRO A 619 -8.70 14.79 15.71
N PRO A 620 -8.50 13.62 15.09
CA PRO A 620 -7.17 13.19 14.67
C PRO A 620 -6.55 14.24 13.73
N LYS A 621 -5.31 14.63 14.00
CA LYS A 621 -4.57 15.56 13.13
C LYS A 621 -4.11 14.81 11.87
N ASP A 622 -4.03 15.52 10.75
CA ASP A 622 -3.43 15.03 9.50
C ASP A 622 -4.11 13.77 8.95
N VAL A 623 -5.42 13.67 9.21
CA VAL A 623 -6.34 12.69 8.66
C VAL A 623 -7.51 13.46 8.06
N CYS A 624 -8.04 13.02 6.92
CA CYS A 624 -9.21 13.68 6.35
C CYS A 624 -10.43 13.62 7.27
N VAL A 625 -11.13 14.74 7.32
CA VAL A 625 -12.39 14.87 8.05
C VAL A 625 -13.50 14.17 7.25
N PRO A 626 -14.39 13.39 7.89
CA PRO A 626 -15.48 12.73 7.17
C PRO A 626 -16.50 13.74 6.67
N ALA A 627 -17.17 13.41 5.55
CA ALA A 627 -18.07 14.32 4.85
C ALA A 627 -19.16 14.93 5.74
N TRP A 628 -19.76 14.16 6.64
CA TRP A 628 -20.78 14.65 7.58
C TRP A 628 -20.23 15.74 8.52
N LYS A 629 -18.97 15.63 8.95
CA LYS A 629 -18.34 16.58 9.87
C LYS A 629 -17.96 17.86 9.12
N MET A 630 -17.43 17.72 7.90
CA MET A 630 -17.18 18.85 7.00
C MET A 630 -18.46 19.64 6.73
N ALA A 631 -19.59 18.95 6.50
CA ALA A 631 -20.89 19.58 6.28
C ALA A 631 -21.39 20.38 7.50
N LEU A 632 -21.09 19.93 8.72
CA LEU A 632 -21.44 20.64 9.95
C LEU A 632 -20.56 21.87 10.21
N ASP A 633 -19.26 21.75 9.94
CA ASP A 633 -18.31 22.84 10.17
C ASP A 633 -18.48 23.95 9.13
N ASN A 634 -18.79 23.57 7.88
CA ASN A 634 -19.07 24.50 6.80
C ASN A 634 -20.52 25.01 6.88
N ARG A 635 -20.79 25.98 7.77
CA ARG A 635 -22.07 26.73 7.87
C ARG A 635 -22.54 27.44 6.57
N ARG A 636 -21.83 27.27 5.46
CA ARG A 636 -22.07 27.84 4.12
C ARG A 636 -22.56 26.81 3.10
N VAL A 637 -22.58 25.52 3.43
CA VAL A 637 -23.11 24.49 2.53
C VAL A 637 -24.61 24.70 2.38
N ASP A 638 -25.06 24.91 1.14
CA ASP A 638 -26.47 25.05 0.83
C ASP A 638 -27.19 23.79 1.33
N THR A 639 -27.99 23.98 2.37
CA THR A 639 -28.81 22.96 3.01
C THR A 639 -29.63 22.14 2.02
N GLN A 640 -29.84 22.61 0.79
CA GLN A 640 -30.58 21.89 -0.25
C GLN A 640 -29.80 20.76 -0.95
N VAL A 641 -28.48 20.89 -1.16
CA VAL A 641 -27.67 19.87 -1.87
C VAL A 641 -27.39 18.69 -0.92
N TYR A 642 -26.99 18.99 0.32
CA TYR A 642 -26.85 17.95 1.35
C TYR A 642 -28.21 17.41 1.83
N ALA A 643 -29.30 18.17 1.74
CA ALA A 643 -30.64 17.62 1.94
C ALA A 643 -30.99 16.53 0.92
N HIS A 644 -30.33 16.45 -0.25
CA HIS A 644 -30.52 15.34 -1.17
C HIS A 644 -29.80 14.06 -0.69
N GLN A 645 -28.58 14.17 -0.14
CA GLN A 645 -27.88 13.06 0.53
C GLN A 645 -28.62 12.61 1.80
N VAL A 646 -29.05 13.56 2.65
CA VAL A 646 -29.89 13.27 3.83
C VAL A 646 -31.23 12.65 3.43
N LYS A 647 -31.84 13.03 2.29
CA LYS A 647 -33.06 12.38 1.77
C LYS A 647 -32.86 10.91 1.35
N GLN A 648 -31.64 10.51 1.00
CA GLN A 648 -31.34 9.08 0.80
C GLN A 648 -31.18 8.35 2.14
N HIS A 649 -30.61 9.01 3.16
CA HIS A 649 -30.45 8.47 4.52
C HIS A 649 -31.74 8.50 5.37
N ASP A 650 -32.78 9.19 4.89
CA ASP A 650 -34.12 9.25 5.50
C ASP A 650 -34.99 8.01 5.17
N ARG A 651 -34.50 7.08 4.33
CA ARG A 651 -35.20 5.82 4.06
C ARG A 651 -34.90 4.84 5.20
N CYS A 652 -35.92 4.48 5.98
CA CYS A 652 -35.82 3.31 6.84
C CYS A 652 -35.37 2.11 5.99
N LEU A 653 -34.31 1.42 6.44
CA LEU A 653 -33.98 0.12 5.88
C LEU A 653 -35.16 -0.82 6.11
N GLU A 654 -35.45 -1.65 5.13
CA GLU A 654 -36.34 -2.79 5.36
C GLU A 654 -35.77 -3.67 6.49
N PRO A 655 -36.61 -4.42 7.24
CA PRO A 655 -36.14 -5.31 8.29
C PRO A 655 -35.01 -6.22 7.81
N SER A 656 -33.99 -6.39 8.65
CA SER A 656 -32.81 -7.21 8.35
C SER A 656 -33.24 -8.61 7.86
N PRO A 657 -32.80 -9.05 6.67
CA PRO A 657 -33.08 -10.39 6.17
C PRO A 657 -32.58 -11.46 7.14
N THR A 658 -33.28 -12.59 7.19
CA THR A 658 -32.85 -13.77 7.95
C THR A 658 -32.41 -14.87 7.01
N VAL A 659 -31.37 -15.60 7.39
CA VAL A 659 -30.87 -16.76 6.65
C VAL A 659 -30.81 -18.00 7.54
N PRO A 660 -31.22 -19.18 7.03
CA PRO A 660 -31.09 -20.43 7.76
C PRO A 660 -29.64 -20.94 7.70
N VAL A 661 -29.10 -21.30 8.85
CA VAL A 661 -27.82 -21.96 9.03
C VAL A 661 -28.05 -23.41 9.44
N LEU A 662 -27.58 -24.34 8.61
CA LEU A 662 -27.76 -25.78 8.86
C LEU A 662 -26.90 -26.25 10.04
N ALA A 663 -27.47 -27.19 10.80
CA ALA A 663 -26.77 -27.89 11.88
C ALA A 663 -25.44 -28.46 11.39
N GLY A 664 -24.46 -28.51 12.28
CA GLY A 664 -23.17 -29.10 11.96
C GLY A 664 -22.12 -28.86 13.03
N THR A 665 -20.90 -29.26 12.72
CA THR A 665 -19.77 -29.09 13.63
C THR A 665 -19.01 -27.81 13.27
N VAL A 666 -18.57 -27.08 14.28
CA VAL A 666 -17.63 -25.96 14.14
C VAL A 666 -16.39 -26.25 14.98
N ARG A 667 -15.22 -26.00 14.41
CA ARG A 667 -13.94 -25.98 15.12
C ARG A 667 -13.71 -24.59 15.70
N LEU A 668 -13.47 -24.52 17.00
CA LEU A 668 -13.09 -23.32 17.74
C LEU A 668 -11.65 -23.44 18.22
N GLY A 669 -10.93 -22.34 18.27
CA GLY A 669 -9.54 -22.31 18.73
C GLY A 669 -8.54 -23.03 17.80
N HIS A 670 -7.27 -22.92 18.15
CA HIS A 670 -6.16 -23.57 17.45
C HIS A 670 -5.11 -24.13 18.43
N ASP A 671 -4.26 -25.04 17.96
CA ASP A 671 -3.33 -25.80 18.82
C ASP A 671 -1.95 -25.13 18.93
N ASP A 672 -1.88 -24.04 19.70
CA ASP A 672 -0.64 -23.29 19.97
C ASP A 672 -0.15 -23.46 21.42
N ASP A 673 0.39 -24.63 21.74
CA ASP A 673 0.87 -24.95 23.08
C ASP A 673 2.22 -24.28 23.41
N GLU A 674 2.23 -23.40 24.41
CA GLU A 674 3.42 -22.71 24.92
C GLU A 674 4.55 -23.66 25.36
N GLU A 675 4.23 -24.86 25.83
CA GLU A 675 5.24 -25.86 26.22
C GLU A 675 6.10 -26.31 25.02
N GLN A 676 5.61 -26.12 23.79
CA GLN A 676 6.31 -26.49 22.56
C GLN A 676 7.25 -25.40 22.04
N ASP A 677 7.24 -24.20 22.62
CA ASP A 677 8.06 -23.07 22.15
C ASP A 677 9.57 -23.38 22.15
N ALA A 678 10.02 -24.28 23.03
CA ALA A 678 11.42 -24.70 23.08
C ALA A 678 11.88 -25.41 21.78
N ARG A 679 10.96 -26.05 21.06
CA ARG A 679 11.25 -26.85 19.86
C ARG A 679 11.18 -26.03 18.55
N GLY A 680 10.55 -24.85 18.58
CA GLY A 680 10.20 -24.09 17.39
C GLY A 680 8.99 -24.69 16.66
N SER A 681 8.19 -23.84 16.01
CA SER A 681 6.97 -24.24 15.29
C SER A 681 6.54 -23.14 14.32
N GLN A 682 5.83 -23.50 13.25
CA GLN A 682 5.17 -22.58 12.32
C GLN A 682 3.72 -22.26 12.71
N VAL A 683 3.21 -22.85 13.80
CA VAL A 683 1.83 -22.60 14.23
C VAL A 683 1.67 -21.13 14.61
N GLU A 684 0.59 -20.50 14.14
CA GLU A 684 0.20 -19.13 14.50
C GLU A 684 0.09 -18.97 16.02
N PHE A 685 0.42 -17.79 16.55
CA PHE A 685 0.28 -17.53 17.98
C PHE A 685 -1.18 -17.26 18.38
N GLY A 686 -1.59 -17.79 19.52
CA GLY A 686 -2.88 -17.57 20.16
C GLY A 686 -2.76 -17.14 21.61
N TRP A 687 -3.72 -16.35 22.08
CA TRP A 687 -3.88 -16.13 23.51
C TRP A 687 -4.31 -17.43 24.18
N ASP A 688 -4.05 -17.57 25.47
CA ASP A 688 -4.36 -18.80 26.22
C ASP A 688 -5.83 -19.21 26.15
N ASN A 689 -6.77 -18.25 26.05
CA ASN A 689 -8.19 -18.52 25.89
C ASN A 689 -8.62 -19.02 24.50
N GLU A 690 -7.69 -19.11 23.54
CA GLU A 690 -7.93 -19.56 22.17
C GLU A 690 -7.46 -20.99 21.91
N ARG A 691 -6.89 -21.66 22.91
CA ARG A 691 -6.32 -23.00 22.82
C ARG A 691 -6.81 -23.92 23.95
N PRO A 692 -6.94 -25.24 23.70
CA PRO A 692 -6.66 -25.94 22.45
C PRO A 692 -7.79 -25.80 21.42
N SER A 693 -7.55 -26.33 20.21
CA SER A 693 -8.59 -26.52 19.23
C SER A 693 -9.64 -27.52 19.73
N ARG A 694 -10.92 -27.22 19.52
CA ARG A 694 -12.04 -28.03 19.97
C ARG A 694 -13.18 -28.04 18.97
N GLU A 695 -13.85 -29.18 18.84
CA GLU A 695 -15.04 -29.33 17.99
C GLU A 695 -16.31 -29.20 18.82
N VAL A 696 -17.21 -28.34 18.37
CA VAL A 696 -18.51 -28.09 19.00
C VAL A 696 -19.61 -28.38 17.99
N ARG A 697 -20.61 -29.17 18.40
CA ARG A 697 -21.82 -29.40 17.60
C ARG A 697 -22.81 -28.26 17.81
N VAL A 698 -23.31 -27.73 16.71
CA VAL A 698 -24.26 -26.61 16.66
C VAL A 698 -25.55 -27.11 15.98
N GLY A 699 -26.70 -26.80 16.58
CA GLY A 699 -28.01 -27.07 15.98
C GLY A 699 -28.27 -26.20 14.74
N GLY A 700 -29.36 -26.48 14.02
CA GLY A 700 -29.81 -25.58 12.96
C GLY A 700 -30.45 -24.33 13.55
N PHE A 701 -30.24 -23.18 12.92
CA PHE A 701 -30.76 -21.90 13.39
C PHE A 701 -31.00 -20.91 12.26
N GLU A 702 -31.62 -19.76 12.56
CA GLU A 702 -31.76 -18.63 11.63
C GLU A 702 -31.01 -17.42 12.19
N ILE A 703 -30.42 -16.58 11.35
CA ILE A 703 -29.65 -15.41 11.80
C ILE A 703 -29.90 -14.23 10.88
N GLN A 704 -29.97 -13.04 11.46
CA GLN A 704 -30.06 -11.81 10.69
C GLN A 704 -28.75 -11.55 9.95
N THR A 705 -28.83 -11.06 8.71
CA THR A 705 -27.65 -10.91 7.84
C THR A 705 -26.83 -9.65 8.11
N ARG A 706 -27.39 -8.70 8.86
CA ARG A 706 -26.72 -7.47 9.28
C ARG A 706 -27.03 -7.14 10.74
N PRO A 707 -26.13 -6.41 11.43
CA PRO A 707 -26.38 -5.95 12.78
C PRO A 707 -27.52 -4.93 12.86
N VAL A 708 -28.00 -4.73 14.09
CA VAL A 708 -28.99 -3.72 14.42
C VAL A 708 -28.39 -2.33 14.24
N THR A 709 -29.14 -1.45 13.57
CA THR A 709 -28.73 -0.08 13.32
C THR A 709 -29.17 0.89 14.42
N ASN A 710 -28.53 2.05 14.48
CA ASN A 710 -28.95 3.15 15.36
C ASN A 710 -30.43 3.54 15.15
N GLY A 711 -30.91 3.53 13.90
CA GLY A 711 -32.30 3.84 13.55
C GLY A 711 -33.29 2.82 14.11
N GLU A 712 -32.97 1.53 14.00
CA GLU A 712 -33.80 0.45 14.57
C GLU A 712 -33.80 0.51 16.10
N TYR A 713 -32.67 0.81 16.72
CA TYR A 713 -32.59 0.97 18.18
C TYR A 713 -33.35 2.21 18.67
N LEU A 714 -33.30 3.34 17.93
CA LEU A 714 -34.10 4.52 18.23
C LEU A 714 -35.61 4.19 18.21
N ALA A 715 -36.06 3.45 17.19
CA ALA A 715 -37.45 3.00 17.11
C ALA A 715 -37.86 2.12 18.30
N TYR A 716 -36.97 1.23 18.75
CA TYR A 716 -37.16 0.44 19.97
C TYR A 716 -37.28 1.32 21.24
N LEU A 717 -36.38 2.30 21.42
CA LEU A 717 -36.44 3.21 22.58
C LEU A 717 -37.74 4.02 22.58
N GLN A 718 -38.21 4.45 21.40
CA GLN A 718 -39.50 5.14 21.25
C GLN A 718 -40.67 4.21 21.60
N ALA A 719 -40.69 3.00 21.05
CA ALA A 719 -41.75 2.02 21.28
C ALA A 719 -41.84 1.56 22.75
N THR A 720 -40.72 1.57 23.46
CA THR A 720 -40.64 1.18 24.89
C THR A 720 -40.64 2.35 25.87
N ASN A 721 -40.77 3.59 25.37
CA ASN A 721 -40.73 4.81 26.18
C ASN A 721 -39.46 4.94 27.05
N LYS A 722 -38.30 4.59 26.47
CA LYS A 722 -36.97 4.60 27.11
C LYS A 722 -36.03 5.69 26.57
N LEU A 723 -36.54 6.75 25.95
CA LEU A 723 -35.72 7.84 25.37
C LEU A 723 -34.88 8.63 26.40
N ASP A 724 -35.17 8.50 27.69
CA ASP A 724 -34.36 9.09 28.77
C ASP A 724 -33.13 8.24 29.13
N ALA A 725 -33.08 6.98 28.68
CA ALA A 725 -31.99 6.03 28.92
C ALA A 725 -31.22 5.78 27.61
N LEU A 726 -30.56 6.82 27.10
CA LEU A 726 -29.74 6.71 25.90
C LEU A 726 -28.52 5.81 26.15
N PRO A 727 -28.10 5.00 25.16
CA PRO A 727 -26.87 4.21 25.28
C PRO A 727 -25.66 5.15 25.42
N LYS A 728 -24.58 4.69 26.08
CA LYS A 728 -23.38 5.52 26.32
C LYS A 728 -22.59 5.87 25.06
N SER A 729 -22.86 5.18 23.96
CA SER A 729 -22.38 5.55 22.63
C SER A 729 -23.08 6.79 22.06
N TRP A 730 -24.19 7.23 22.66
CA TRP A 730 -24.94 8.40 22.22
C TRP A 730 -24.83 9.57 23.22
N GLY A 731 -24.86 10.78 22.69
CA GLY A 731 -24.92 12.03 23.43
C GLY A 731 -26.00 12.95 22.89
N ARG A 732 -26.34 13.99 23.66
CA ARG A 732 -27.27 15.04 23.23
C ARG A 732 -26.48 16.18 22.61
N LEU A 733 -26.77 16.53 21.36
CA LEU A 733 -26.27 17.76 20.74
C LEU A 733 -27.04 18.97 21.28
N ASP A 734 -28.34 18.81 21.52
CA ASP A 734 -29.23 19.80 22.11
C ASP A 734 -30.41 19.11 22.84
N ASN A 735 -31.40 19.88 23.29
CA ASN A 735 -32.57 19.36 24.02
C ASN A 735 -33.43 18.35 23.23
N LYS A 736 -33.35 18.35 21.90
CA LYS A 736 -34.16 17.54 20.98
C LYS A 736 -33.34 16.58 20.13
N THR A 737 -32.08 16.90 19.87
CA THR A 737 -31.22 16.18 18.93
C THR A 737 -30.21 15.31 19.66
N VAL A 738 -30.13 14.04 19.26
CA VAL A 738 -29.12 13.08 19.73
C VAL A 738 -28.12 12.77 18.61
N GLY A 739 -26.94 12.30 19.00
CA GLY A 739 -25.89 11.90 18.09
C GLY A 739 -25.01 10.82 18.68
N VAL A 740 -24.23 10.18 17.82
CA VAL A 740 -23.30 9.12 18.18
C VAL A 740 -21.94 9.75 18.50
N HIS A 741 -21.33 9.36 19.61
CA HIS A 741 -19.95 9.74 19.92
C HIS A 741 -19.01 9.19 18.85
N THR A 742 -18.09 10.02 18.36
CA THR A 742 -17.01 9.65 17.44
C THR A 742 -15.72 10.35 17.86
N VAL A 743 -14.59 10.01 17.23
CA VAL A 743 -13.33 10.76 17.44
C VAL A 743 -13.40 12.21 16.95
N TYR A 744 -14.40 12.55 16.13
CA TYR A 744 -14.65 13.90 15.62
C TYR A 744 -15.70 14.67 16.45
N GLY A 745 -16.10 14.13 17.61
CA GLY A 745 -17.21 14.62 18.43
C GLY A 745 -18.54 13.92 18.09
N LEU A 746 -19.67 14.56 18.43
CA LEU A 746 -21.00 13.99 18.20
C LEU A 746 -21.39 14.05 16.71
N CYS A 747 -21.54 12.89 16.09
CA CYS A 747 -22.16 12.73 14.77
C CYS A 747 -23.68 12.75 14.93
N PRO A 748 -24.43 13.69 14.33
CA PRO A 748 -25.88 13.71 14.42
C PRO A 748 -26.48 12.39 13.96
N LEU A 749 -27.49 11.90 14.67
CA LEU A 749 -28.05 10.58 14.39
C LEU A 749 -28.57 10.44 12.94
N SER A 750 -29.01 11.54 12.31
CA SER A 750 -29.41 11.59 10.90
C SER A 750 -28.33 11.14 9.91
N TYR A 751 -27.04 11.26 10.27
CA TYR A 751 -25.91 10.75 9.47
C TYR A 751 -25.47 9.34 9.86
N ALA A 752 -25.88 8.88 11.05
CA ALA A 752 -25.47 7.60 11.63
C ALA A 752 -26.64 6.60 11.74
N MET A 753 -27.80 6.89 11.15
CA MET A 753 -29.03 6.08 11.27
C MET A 753 -28.78 4.62 10.87
N HIS A 754 -27.96 4.40 9.85
CA HIS A 754 -27.66 3.08 9.30
C HIS A 754 -26.33 2.49 9.81
N TRP A 755 -25.68 3.14 10.77
CA TRP A 755 -24.51 2.54 11.43
C TRP A 755 -24.97 1.51 12.46
N PRO A 756 -24.16 0.47 12.73
CA PRO A 756 -24.40 -0.44 13.84
C PRO A 756 -24.54 0.33 15.16
N VAL A 757 -25.62 0.05 15.90
CA VAL A 757 -25.80 0.63 17.24
C VAL A 757 -24.76 0.06 18.20
N GLN A 758 -24.25 0.88 19.13
CA GLN A 758 -23.29 0.43 20.14
C GLN A 758 -23.89 0.43 21.55
N VAL A 759 -23.95 -0.72 22.22
CA VAL A 759 -24.65 -0.91 23.51
C VAL A 759 -23.99 -1.98 24.40
N SER A 760 -24.32 -1.98 25.70
CA SER A 760 -23.95 -3.07 26.62
C SER A 760 -24.67 -4.39 26.29
N TYR A 761 -24.16 -5.52 26.79
CA TYR A 761 -24.83 -6.82 26.62
C TYR A 761 -26.25 -6.78 27.20
N ASN A 762 -26.43 -6.18 28.38
CA ASN A 762 -27.75 -6.07 29.02
C ASN A 762 -28.77 -5.29 28.16
N GLU A 763 -28.32 -4.27 27.44
CA GLU A 763 -29.16 -3.51 26.50
C GLU A 763 -29.44 -4.32 25.22
N ALA A 764 -28.42 -5.01 24.69
CA ALA A 764 -28.54 -5.89 23.54
C ALA A 764 -29.55 -7.03 23.80
N GLU A 765 -29.47 -7.66 24.96
CA GLU A 765 -30.37 -8.73 25.39
C GLU A 765 -31.81 -8.22 25.55
N GLN A 766 -32.02 -7.04 26.14
CA GLN A 766 -33.34 -6.43 26.25
C GLN A 766 -33.97 -6.12 24.87
N TYR A 767 -33.17 -5.60 23.94
CA TYR A 767 -33.61 -5.37 22.56
C TYR A 767 -34.01 -6.70 21.91
N ALA A 768 -33.16 -7.72 21.99
CA ALA A 768 -33.44 -9.03 21.43
C ALA A 768 -34.74 -9.63 21.99
N GLN A 769 -34.93 -9.58 23.31
CA GLN A 769 -36.15 -10.07 23.99
C GLN A 769 -37.40 -9.31 23.54
N HIS A 770 -37.34 -7.99 23.38
CA HIS A 770 -38.46 -7.17 22.89
C HIS A 770 -38.95 -7.64 21.51
N HIS A 771 -38.01 -8.03 20.65
CA HIS A 771 -38.30 -8.56 19.32
C HIS A 771 -38.50 -10.09 19.28
N ARG A 772 -38.56 -10.78 20.44
CA ARG A 772 -38.68 -12.24 20.58
C ARG A 772 -37.54 -13.00 19.91
N MET A 773 -36.33 -12.48 20.05
CA MET A 773 -35.07 -13.03 19.55
C MET A 773 -34.10 -13.28 20.73
N ARG A 774 -32.92 -13.85 20.44
CA ARG A 774 -31.78 -13.93 21.38
C ARG A 774 -30.48 -13.49 20.71
N LEU A 775 -29.39 -13.52 21.47
CA LEU A 775 -28.03 -13.31 20.97
C LEU A 775 -27.41 -14.68 20.57
N PRO A 776 -26.42 -14.72 19.66
CA PRO A 776 -25.80 -15.98 19.24
C PRO A 776 -24.90 -16.51 20.33
N THR A 777 -24.67 -17.82 20.36
CA THR A 777 -23.49 -18.38 21.02
C THR A 777 -22.24 -18.18 20.13
N GLU A 778 -21.04 -18.19 20.71
CA GLU A 778 -19.76 -18.18 19.98
C GLU A 778 -19.71 -19.26 18.87
N PRO A 779 -20.07 -20.54 19.12
CA PRO A 779 -20.16 -21.56 18.08
C PRO A 779 -21.14 -21.25 16.95
N GLU A 780 -22.33 -20.70 17.27
CA GLU A 780 -23.35 -20.35 16.26
C GLU A 780 -22.86 -19.23 15.36
N LEU A 781 -22.32 -18.16 15.94
CA LEU A 781 -21.78 -17.05 15.17
C LEU A 781 -20.67 -17.53 14.24
N GLN A 782 -19.70 -18.31 14.75
CA GLN A 782 -18.62 -18.88 13.93
C GLN A 782 -19.13 -19.80 12.80
N ARG A 783 -20.21 -20.57 13.06
CA ARG A 783 -20.85 -21.40 12.02
C ARG A 783 -21.45 -20.53 10.92
N PHE A 784 -22.14 -19.44 11.29
CA PHE A 784 -22.68 -18.47 10.33
C PHE A 784 -21.58 -17.85 9.45
N ARG A 785 -20.46 -17.41 10.05
CA ARG A 785 -19.33 -16.83 9.31
C ARG A 785 -18.77 -17.77 8.25
N LYS A 786 -18.74 -19.09 8.52
CA LYS A 786 -18.28 -20.12 7.57
C LYS A 786 -19.27 -20.39 6.44
N THR A 787 -20.56 -20.14 6.66
CA THR A 787 -21.59 -20.34 5.62
C THR A 787 -21.74 -19.15 4.67
N CYS A 788 -21.29 -17.96 5.07
CA CYS A 788 -21.28 -16.78 4.21
C CYS A 788 -20.01 -16.77 3.35
N SER A 789 -20.16 -16.74 2.03
CA SER A 789 -19.05 -16.37 1.15
C SER A 789 -18.70 -14.91 1.43
N ALA A 790 -17.46 -14.62 1.83
CA ALA A 790 -17.02 -13.26 2.08
C ALA A 790 -17.12 -12.42 0.79
N GLU A 791 -18.25 -11.73 0.59
CA GLU A 791 -18.44 -10.85 -0.56
C GLU A 791 -17.37 -9.74 -0.60
N ASN A 792 -17.21 -9.15 -1.77
CA ASN A 792 -16.07 -8.33 -2.22
C ASN A 792 -15.87 -6.98 -1.49
N LYS A 793 -16.44 -6.76 -0.29
CA LYS A 793 -16.22 -5.52 0.48
C LYS A 793 -15.11 -5.73 1.52
N ILE A 794 -14.10 -4.87 1.44
CA ILE A 794 -12.98 -4.81 2.40
C ILE A 794 -13.54 -4.36 3.77
N PRO A 795 -13.47 -5.19 4.84
CA PRO A 795 -14.06 -4.87 6.13
C PRO A 795 -13.46 -3.60 6.74
N ASN A 796 -14.27 -2.90 7.54
CA ASN A 796 -13.88 -1.69 8.24
C ASN A 796 -13.16 -2.04 9.54
N ILE A 797 -11.83 -2.18 9.48
CA ILE A 797 -10.94 -2.52 10.61
C ILE A 797 -9.65 -1.72 10.47
N GLY A 798 -8.84 -1.65 11.53
CA GLY A 798 -7.50 -1.09 11.47
C GLY A 798 -7.45 0.38 11.04
N PHE A 799 -8.41 1.19 11.51
CA PHE A 799 -8.56 2.61 11.17
C PHE A 799 -8.84 2.87 9.69
N LYS A 800 -9.33 1.88 8.93
CA LYS A 800 -9.79 2.11 7.55
C LYS A 800 -10.75 3.30 7.48
N THR A 801 -11.67 3.36 8.43
CA THR A 801 -12.34 4.60 8.80
C THR A 801 -12.21 4.82 10.30
N TRP A 802 -12.44 6.05 10.75
CA TRP A 802 -12.30 6.47 12.16
C TRP A 802 -13.64 6.41 12.92
N HIS A 803 -14.61 5.67 12.39
CA HIS A 803 -15.94 5.45 12.96
C HIS A 803 -16.61 4.22 12.29
N PRO A 804 -17.75 3.71 12.80
CA PRO A 804 -18.50 2.68 12.09
C PRO A 804 -19.02 3.17 10.72
N THR A 805 -19.22 2.24 9.80
CA THR A 805 -19.80 2.53 8.47
C THR A 805 -21.24 2.03 8.37
N GLU A 806 -21.95 2.47 7.33
CA GLU A 806 -23.33 2.06 7.07
C GLU A 806 -23.43 0.58 6.70
N VAL A 807 -24.48 -0.08 7.20
CA VAL A 807 -24.89 -1.42 6.78
C VAL A 807 -26.10 -1.36 5.84
N ASP A 808 -26.19 -2.31 4.91
CA ASP A 808 -27.29 -2.43 3.95
C ASP A 808 -27.88 -3.86 3.97
N ASN A 809 -29.06 -4.05 3.35
CA ASN A 809 -29.75 -5.35 3.32
C ASN A 809 -29.23 -6.30 2.25
N GLU A 810 -28.38 -5.83 1.34
CA GLU A 810 -27.85 -6.64 0.24
C GLU A 810 -26.59 -7.40 0.68
N ARG A 811 -25.96 -7.01 1.79
CA ARG A 811 -24.63 -7.48 2.18
C ARG A 811 -24.59 -8.06 3.58
N ILE A 812 -23.74 -9.07 3.73
CA ILE A 812 -23.40 -9.69 5.01
C ILE A 812 -22.01 -9.20 5.42
N SER A 813 -21.93 -8.20 6.30
CA SER A 813 -20.63 -7.80 6.89
C SER A 813 -20.35 -8.68 8.11
N VAL A 814 -19.25 -9.45 8.04
CA VAL A 814 -18.92 -10.50 9.01
C VAL A 814 -17.81 -10.08 10.01
N PHE A 815 -17.07 -9.02 9.69
CA PHE A 815 -15.93 -8.54 10.49
C PHE A 815 -15.87 -7.00 10.47
N GLY A 816 -15.38 -6.43 11.57
CA GLY A 816 -15.17 -4.99 11.68
C GLY A 816 -16.43 -4.18 11.98
N ASP A 817 -16.29 -2.87 11.79
CA ASP A 817 -17.17 -1.82 12.32
C ASP A 817 -17.19 -1.83 13.86
N VAL A 818 -17.84 -2.80 14.49
CA VAL A 818 -17.89 -2.95 15.94
C VAL A 818 -18.05 -4.42 16.32
N TRP A 819 -17.56 -4.79 17.51
CA TRP A 819 -17.58 -6.16 18.03
C TRP A 819 -19.01 -6.69 18.20
N GLU A 820 -19.18 -8.02 18.11
CA GLU A 820 -20.47 -8.72 18.21
C GLU A 820 -20.61 -9.40 19.57
N TRP A 821 -21.65 -9.08 20.32
CA TRP A 821 -22.01 -9.79 21.55
C TRP A 821 -22.44 -11.23 21.27
N THR A 822 -21.97 -12.16 22.11
CA THR A 822 -22.51 -13.52 22.19
C THR A 822 -23.11 -13.76 23.57
N GLU A 823 -24.07 -14.67 23.68
CA GLU A 823 -24.58 -15.16 24.98
C GLU A 823 -23.61 -16.11 25.69
N THR A 824 -22.46 -16.41 25.07
CA THR A 824 -21.45 -17.31 25.64
C THR A 824 -20.71 -16.63 26.79
N ILE A 825 -20.76 -17.26 27.97
CA ILE A 825 -19.98 -16.84 29.13
C ILE A 825 -18.49 -17.04 28.84
N PHE A 826 -17.67 -16.03 29.15
CA PHE A 826 -16.22 -16.19 29.10
C PHE A 826 -15.75 -17.01 30.30
N ASP A 827 -15.50 -18.30 30.06
CA ASP A 827 -15.13 -19.27 31.09
C ASP A 827 -14.15 -20.32 30.52
N THR A 828 -13.66 -21.19 31.40
CA THR A 828 -12.82 -22.34 31.08
C THR A 828 -13.56 -23.40 30.26
N TYR A 829 -12.79 -24.26 29.61
CA TYR A 829 -13.27 -25.39 28.80
C TYR A 829 -12.27 -26.55 28.86
N PRO A 830 -12.67 -27.78 28.48
CA PRO A 830 -11.77 -28.94 28.55
C PRO A 830 -10.46 -28.70 27.80
N GLY A 831 -9.34 -28.88 28.51
CA GLY A 831 -8.00 -28.71 27.95
C GLY A 831 -7.41 -27.30 28.07
N PHE A 832 -8.17 -26.29 28.53
CA PHE A 832 -7.64 -24.95 28.78
C PHE A 832 -6.45 -24.99 29.74
N LYS A 833 -5.38 -24.28 29.39
CA LYS A 833 -4.20 -24.03 30.23
C LYS A 833 -3.90 -22.54 30.23
N PRO A 834 -3.76 -21.88 31.41
CA PRO A 834 -3.39 -20.47 31.46
C PRO A 834 -2.00 -20.25 30.86
N SER A 835 -1.75 -19.06 30.30
CA SER A 835 -0.43 -18.70 29.76
C SER A 835 0.65 -18.82 30.85
N ALA A 836 1.80 -19.39 30.53
CA ALA A 836 2.96 -19.39 31.41
C ALA A 836 3.67 -18.02 31.41
N LEU A 837 3.53 -17.25 30.32
CA LEU A 837 4.05 -15.89 30.21
C LEU A 837 3.18 -14.87 30.94
N TYR A 838 1.85 -15.01 30.83
CA TYR A 838 0.89 -14.09 31.45
C TYR A 838 -0.33 -14.83 32.05
N PRO A 839 -0.17 -15.51 33.20
CA PRO A 839 -1.21 -16.41 33.74
C PRO A 839 -2.56 -15.75 34.04
N GLY A 840 -2.55 -14.48 34.45
CA GLY A 840 -3.75 -13.72 34.79
C GLY A 840 -4.45 -13.05 33.61
N TYR A 841 -4.02 -13.27 32.37
CA TYR A 841 -4.60 -12.62 31.19
C TYR A 841 -6.07 -13.03 30.98
N SER A 842 -6.37 -14.33 31.00
CA SER A 842 -7.75 -14.83 30.82
C SER A 842 -8.37 -15.35 32.11
N GLN A 843 -7.60 -16.11 32.90
CA GLN A 843 -8.13 -16.85 34.05
C GLN A 843 -8.81 -15.96 35.10
N ASP A 844 -8.32 -14.73 35.29
CA ASP A 844 -8.87 -13.80 36.27
C ASP A 844 -10.30 -13.36 35.93
N PHE A 845 -10.74 -13.51 34.67
CA PHE A 845 -12.04 -13.11 34.17
C PHE A 845 -13.04 -14.27 34.01
N PHE A 846 -12.68 -15.49 34.43
CA PHE A 846 -13.58 -16.64 34.51
C PHE A 846 -14.47 -16.56 35.76
N ASP A 847 -15.23 -15.47 35.86
CA ASP A 847 -16.01 -15.08 37.05
C ASP A 847 -17.53 -15.16 36.83
N GLY A 848 -17.96 -15.60 35.64
CA GLY A 848 -19.36 -15.72 35.24
C GLY A 848 -20.02 -14.41 34.78
N LYS A 849 -19.33 -13.26 34.86
CA LYS A 849 -19.88 -11.93 34.52
C LYS A 849 -19.54 -11.46 33.12
N HIS A 850 -18.47 -12.02 32.56
CA HIS A 850 -17.96 -11.68 31.25
C HIS A 850 -18.63 -12.50 30.15
N ARG A 851 -18.85 -11.88 28.99
CA ARG A 851 -19.40 -12.50 27.79
C ARG A 851 -18.38 -12.41 26.66
N VAL A 852 -18.31 -13.46 25.85
CA VAL A 852 -17.44 -13.51 24.67
C VAL A 852 -17.98 -12.55 23.61
N ILE A 853 -17.07 -11.81 22.97
CA ILE A 853 -17.34 -10.94 21.83
C ILE A 853 -16.40 -11.27 20.68
N LEU A 854 -16.88 -11.17 19.43
CA LEU A 854 -16.15 -11.58 18.23
C LEU A 854 -16.17 -10.51 17.13
N GLY A 855 -15.23 -10.57 16.18
CA GLY A 855 -15.31 -9.85 14.89
C GLY A 855 -14.48 -8.57 14.74
N GLY A 856 -14.01 -7.96 15.84
CA GLY A 856 -13.26 -6.70 15.79
C GLY A 856 -14.13 -5.46 15.54
N SER A 857 -13.57 -4.29 15.80
CA SER A 857 -14.13 -2.97 15.48
C SER A 857 -13.34 -2.26 14.38
N TRP A 858 -13.82 -1.08 13.98
CA TRP A 858 -13.12 -0.18 13.05
C TRP A 858 -11.71 0.21 13.54
N ALA A 859 -11.47 0.19 14.85
CA ALA A 859 -10.17 0.51 15.46
C ALA A 859 -9.29 -0.74 15.70
N THR A 860 -9.85 -1.94 15.70
CA THR A 860 -9.10 -3.16 16.02
C THR A 860 -8.05 -3.46 14.94
N HIS A 861 -6.82 -3.74 15.37
CA HIS A 861 -5.73 -4.09 14.46
C HIS A 861 -6.07 -5.36 13.65
N PRO A 862 -5.79 -5.42 12.34
CA PRO A 862 -6.20 -6.55 11.48
C PRO A 862 -5.75 -7.93 11.97
N ARG A 863 -4.54 -8.05 12.55
CA ARG A 863 -4.04 -9.26 13.26
C ARG A 863 -5.03 -9.89 14.25
N ILE A 864 -5.78 -9.04 14.94
CA ILE A 864 -6.71 -9.46 15.98
C ILE A 864 -8.09 -9.69 15.35
N ALA A 865 -8.54 -8.76 14.50
CA ALA A 865 -9.88 -8.78 13.93
C ALA A 865 -10.11 -9.91 12.92
N GLU A 866 -9.12 -10.24 12.10
CA GLU A 866 -9.23 -11.26 11.04
C GLU A 866 -8.92 -12.68 11.54
N ARG A 867 -8.30 -12.80 12.72
CA ARG A 867 -7.97 -14.08 13.34
C ARG A 867 -9.22 -14.72 13.90
N SER A 868 -9.69 -15.78 13.24
CA SER A 868 -10.98 -16.41 13.55
C SER A 868 -11.08 -17.00 14.95
N THR A 869 -9.95 -17.26 15.62
CA THR A 869 -9.90 -17.81 16.97
C THR A 869 -9.94 -16.76 18.07
N THR A 870 -9.74 -15.48 17.74
CA THR A 870 -9.71 -14.38 18.72
C THR A 870 -10.99 -14.36 19.54
N ARG A 871 -10.85 -14.37 20.87
CA ARG A 871 -11.95 -14.17 21.83
C ARG A 871 -11.64 -12.94 22.65
N ASN A 872 -12.45 -11.90 22.49
CA ASN A 872 -12.42 -10.74 23.39
C ASN A 872 -13.61 -10.86 24.36
N TRP A 873 -13.63 -10.09 25.46
CA TRP A 873 -14.65 -10.21 26.49
C TRP A 873 -14.86 -8.91 27.27
N TYR A 874 -16.09 -8.70 27.73
CA TYR A 874 -16.44 -7.60 28.65
C TYR A 874 -17.54 -8.03 29.63
N GLN A 875 -17.62 -7.37 30.78
CA GLN A 875 -18.71 -7.54 31.73
C GLN A 875 -20.05 -7.15 31.07
N SER A 876 -21.10 -7.90 31.39
CA SER A 876 -22.41 -7.76 30.72
C SER A 876 -23.02 -6.35 30.83
N GLY A 877 -22.71 -5.63 31.90
CA GLY A 877 -23.18 -4.25 32.12
C GLY A 877 -22.28 -3.15 31.53
N TYR A 878 -21.12 -3.46 30.96
CA TYR A 878 -20.14 -2.46 30.53
C TYR A 878 -20.55 -1.80 29.18
N PRO A 879 -20.84 -0.48 29.13
CA PRO A 879 -21.54 0.13 27.99
C PRO A 879 -20.66 0.94 27.02
N TYR A 880 -19.36 1.08 27.30
CA TYR A 880 -18.51 2.09 26.64
C TYR A 880 -17.79 1.62 25.37
N VAL A 881 -17.60 0.32 25.26
CA VAL A 881 -16.82 -0.34 24.21
C VAL A 881 -17.58 -0.39 22.89
N PHE A 882 -16.82 -0.52 21.80
CA PHE A 882 -17.36 -0.56 20.43
C PHE A 882 -18.07 -1.90 20.17
N LEU A 883 -19.30 -2.05 20.68
CA LEU A 883 -20.05 -3.31 20.68
C LEU A 883 -21.45 -3.17 20.10
N LYS A 884 -21.78 -3.90 19.03
CA LYS A 884 -23.13 -3.94 18.46
C LYS A 884 -24.03 -5.03 19.00
N VAL A 885 -25.33 -4.78 18.82
CA VAL A 885 -26.34 -5.83 18.87
C VAL A 885 -26.30 -6.59 17.55
N ASP A 886 -25.85 -7.84 17.61
CA ASP A 886 -26.13 -8.81 16.58
C ASP A 886 -27.28 -9.69 17.08
N THR A 887 -28.51 -9.36 16.68
CA THR A 887 -29.67 -10.20 16.98
C THR A 887 -29.67 -11.39 16.04
N SER A 888 -28.79 -12.36 16.29
CA SER A 888 -28.90 -13.64 15.62
C SER A 888 -30.14 -14.38 16.11
N THR A 889 -31.09 -14.62 15.23
CA THR A 889 -32.43 -15.02 15.67
C THR A 889 -32.53 -16.38 16.35
N ILE A 890 -32.24 -17.51 15.74
CA ILE A 890 -32.49 -18.88 16.25
C ILE A 890 -33.92 -19.10 16.73
N GLN A 891 -34.84 -19.23 15.77
CA GLN A 891 -36.05 -20.01 16.00
C GLN A 891 -35.68 -21.50 16.05
N CYS A 892 -35.65 -22.09 17.26
CA CYS A 892 -35.61 -23.53 17.39
C CYS A 892 -37.02 -24.07 17.07
N THR A 893 -37.27 -24.36 15.79
CA THR A 893 -38.33 -25.30 15.40
C THR A 893 -37.71 -26.39 14.56
N GLN A 894 -37.99 -27.65 14.92
CA GLN A 894 -37.70 -28.79 14.06
C GLN A 894 -38.39 -28.55 12.71
N PHE A 895 -37.63 -28.19 11.67
CA PHE A 895 -38.19 -28.08 10.33
C PHE A 895 -38.04 -29.41 9.58
N SER A 896 -39.19 -30.01 9.26
CA SER A 896 -39.34 -30.75 8.02
C SER A 896 -39.32 -29.75 6.86
N LEU A 897 -38.33 -29.84 5.98
CA LEU A 897 -38.18 -28.98 4.80
C LEU A 897 -39.43 -29.01 3.91
N SER A 898 -40.13 -27.88 3.81
CA SER A 898 -40.95 -27.54 2.64
C SER A 898 -40.33 -26.33 1.95
N ILE A 899 -39.75 -26.55 0.78
CA ILE A 899 -39.07 -25.53 -0.03
C ILE A 899 -40.09 -24.44 -0.44
N PRO A 900 -39.84 -23.14 -0.19
CA PRO A 900 -40.70 -22.06 -0.67
C PRO A 900 -40.72 -22.01 -2.20
N LYS A 901 -41.89 -21.73 -2.78
CA LYS A 901 -42.11 -21.65 -4.25
C LYS A 901 -41.54 -20.39 -4.92
N ASP A 902 -40.74 -19.58 -4.21
CA ASP A 902 -40.20 -18.32 -4.75
C ASP A 902 -38.87 -18.55 -5.50
N ASN A 903 -38.87 -18.23 -6.78
CA ASN A 903 -37.76 -18.50 -7.70
C ASN A 903 -36.50 -17.66 -7.42
N ARG A 904 -36.60 -16.54 -6.69
CA ARG A 904 -35.44 -15.67 -6.42
C ARG A 904 -34.53 -16.25 -5.33
N VAL A 905 -35.12 -16.82 -4.28
CA VAL A 905 -34.41 -17.49 -3.17
C VAL A 905 -33.78 -18.81 -3.64
N ARG A 906 -34.42 -19.48 -4.62
CA ARG A 906 -33.91 -20.71 -5.22
C ARG A 906 -32.58 -20.51 -5.96
N SER A 907 -32.36 -19.38 -6.62
CA SER A 907 -31.08 -19.13 -7.33
C SER A 907 -29.91 -18.81 -6.38
N ALA A 908 -30.21 -18.27 -5.19
CA ALA A 908 -29.21 -18.05 -4.14
C ALA A 908 -28.85 -19.37 -3.43
N LEU A 909 -29.85 -20.19 -3.09
CA LEU A 909 -29.64 -21.52 -2.48
C LEU A 909 -28.95 -22.52 -3.41
N THR A 910 -29.24 -22.49 -4.72
CA THR A 910 -28.60 -23.39 -5.69
C THR A 910 -27.12 -23.04 -5.90
N ARG A 911 -26.72 -21.78 -5.68
CA ARG A 911 -25.31 -21.35 -5.68
C ARG A 911 -24.58 -21.67 -4.37
N LEU A 912 -25.29 -21.66 -3.23
CA LEU A 912 -24.75 -21.93 -1.90
C LEU A 912 -24.53 -23.42 -1.57
N LEU A 913 -25.29 -24.33 -2.18
CA LEU A 913 -25.26 -25.75 -1.81
C LEU A 913 -24.32 -26.62 -2.66
N GLY A 914 -23.63 -26.05 -3.65
CA GLY A 914 -22.88 -26.85 -4.63
C GLY A 914 -23.83 -27.70 -5.47
N SER A 915 -23.42 -28.04 -6.69
CA SER A 915 -24.19 -28.90 -7.58
C SER A 915 -24.63 -30.19 -6.87
N SER A 916 -25.94 -30.35 -6.68
CA SER A 916 -26.53 -31.64 -6.35
C SER A 916 -26.48 -32.51 -7.60
N ASP A 917 -25.36 -33.17 -7.85
CA ASP A 917 -25.26 -34.41 -8.61
C ASP A 917 -23.89 -35.04 -8.30
N GLN A 918 -23.91 -36.31 -7.88
CA GLN A 918 -22.78 -37.17 -7.50
C GLN A 918 -22.39 -37.21 -6.01
N VAL A 919 -23.20 -37.92 -5.21
CA VAL A 919 -22.69 -38.73 -4.10
C VAL A 919 -23.27 -40.13 -4.26
N THR A 920 -22.48 -41.04 -4.84
CA THR A 920 -22.66 -42.48 -4.66
C THR A 920 -21.90 -42.88 -3.40
N LEU A 921 -22.64 -43.41 -2.43
CA LEU A 921 -22.11 -44.08 -1.26
C LEU A 921 -21.52 -45.42 -1.73
N ASP A 922 -20.22 -45.62 -1.54
CA ASP A 922 -19.64 -46.96 -1.44
C ASP A 922 -19.03 -47.11 -0.05
N ASP A 923 -19.58 -48.09 0.68
CA ASP A 923 -19.06 -48.65 1.93
C ASP A 923 -17.78 -49.47 1.66
N ASP A 924 -16.99 -49.64 2.73
CA ASP A 924 -15.87 -50.57 2.89
C ASP A 924 -14.51 -50.18 2.27
N ASP A 925 -13.65 -49.51 3.06
CA ASP A 925 -12.41 -50.12 3.55
C ASP A 925 -11.67 -49.23 4.56
N LEU A 926 -11.55 -49.72 5.79
CA LEU A 926 -10.72 -49.18 6.85
C LEU A 926 -9.37 -49.90 6.84
N THR A 927 -8.29 -49.20 6.50
CA THR A 927 -6.93 -49.61 6.90
C THR A 927 -6.19 -48.48 7.59
N ILE A 928 -5.88 -48.74 8.85
CA ILE A 928 -5.03 -47.98 9.76
C ILE A 928 -3.57 -48.18 9.34
N VAL A 929 -2.80 -47.09 9.23
CA VAL A 929 -1.33 -47.14 9.20
C VAL A 929 -0.83 -46.24 10.33
N GLU A 930 -0.09 -46.84 11.27
CA GLU A 930 0.55 -46.15 12.39
C GLU A 930 1.76 -45.30 11.93
N PRO A 931 2.06 -44.17 12.61
CA PRO A 931 3.24 -43.38 12.34
C PRO A 931 4.38 -43.74 13.30
N ASP A 932 5.41 -44.43 12.79
CA ASP A 932 6.74 -44.43 13.39
C ASP A 932 7.79 -44.41 12.26
N GLU A 933 8.44 -43.24 12.08
CA GLU A 933 9.89 -43.09 12.04
C GLU A 933 10.29 -41.63 11.74
N LEU A 934 10.86 -40.99 12.76
CA LEU A 934 11.60 -39.74 12.68
C LEU A 934 13.07 -40.05 12.32
N VAL A 935 13.70 -39.09 11.62
CA VAL A 935 15.15 -38.85 11.44
C VAL A 935 15.78 -39.33 10.13
N ASN A 936 15.81 -38.42 9.14
CA ASN A 936 17.07 -37.93 8.56
C ASN A 936 16.85 -36.61 7.78
N LYS A 937 17.22 -35.47 8.38
CA LYS A 937 17.37 -34.19 7.65
C LYS A 937 18.66 -34.27 6.81
N GLN A 938 18.56 -34.56 5.52
CA GLN A 938 19.63 -34.22 4.57
C GLN A 938 19.48 -32.74 4.16
N GLN A 939 20.54 -31.95 4.36
CA GLN A 939 20.65 -30.59 3.83
C GLN A 939 20.44 -30.59 2.29
N PRO A 940 19.84 -29.54 1.70
CA PRO A 940 19.83 -29.40 0.25
C PRO A 940 21.26 -29.24 -0.25
N LYS A 941 21.72 -30.19 -1.07
CA LYS A 941 23.07 -30.21 -1.63
C LYS A 941 23.05 -29.41 -2.94
N ILE A 942 23.60 -28.17 -2.94
CA ILE A 942 23.71 -27.35 -4.17
C ILE A 942 24.52 -28.12 -5.23
N LYS A 943 24.00 -28.28 -6.44
CA LYS A 943 24.73 -28.85 -7.58
C LYS A 943 25.14 -27.74 -8.54
N LEU A 944 26.45 -27.57 -8.72
CA LEU A 944 27.02 -26.69 -9.75
C LEU A 944 27.13 -27.47 -11.06
N MET A 945 26.38 -27.06 -12.07
CA MET A 945 26.16 -27.77 -13.33
C MET A 945 26.86 -27.04 -14.49
N HIS A 946 27.23 -27.78 -15.54
CA HIS A 946 27.80 -27.26 -16.80
C HIS A 946 29.21 -26.63 -16.72
N ARG A 947 29.91 -26.77 -15.59
CA ARG A 947 31.36 -26.55 -15.52
C ARG A 947 32.12 -27.79 -16.05
N ASP A 948 33.07 -27.58 -16.96
CA ASP A 948 34.01 -28.60 -17.41
C ASP A 948 34.98 -28.96 -16.28
N ILE A 949 35.19 -30.26 -16.08
CA ILE A 949 36.03 -30.80 -15.00
C ILE A 949 37.49 -30.32 -15.04
N ASN A 950 37.97 -29.85 -16.20
CA ASN A 950 39.34 -29.37 -16.37
C ASN A 950 39.51 -27.85 -16.20
N THR A 951 38.45 -27.13 -15.80
CA THR A 951 38.46 -25.66 -15.72
C THR A 951 38.56 -25.17 -14.29
N PHE A 952 39.18 -24.01 -14.12
CA PHE A 952 39.41 -23.42 -12.82
C PHE A 952 38.08 -23.00 -12.16
N ALA A 953 37.89 -23.38 -10.91
CA ALA A 953 36.61 -23.24 -10.20
C ALA A 953 36.58 -21.98 -9.31
N CYS A 954 36.16 -20.84 -9.87
CA CYS A 954 35.95 -19.62 -9.08
C CYS A 954 34.87 -19.83 -8.00
N LEU A 955 33.72 -20.39 -8.38
CA LEU A 955 32.66 -20.75 -7.44
C LEU A 955 32.81 -22.19 -6.95
N THR A 956 33.10 -22.39 -5.67
CA THR A 956 33.09 -23.73 -5.07
C THR A 956 31.74 -24.00 -4.40
N GLN A 957 31.36 -25.28 -4.22
CA GLN A 957 30.12 -25.64 -3.53
C GLN A 957 30.03 -25.05 -2.09
N PRO A 958 31.11 -25.03 -1.29
CA PRO A 958 31.11 -24.32 0.00
C PRO A 958 30.90 -22.81 -0.11
N LEU A 959 31.43 -22.18 -1.17
CA LEU A 959 31.22 -20.74 -1.41
C LEU A 959 29.78 -20.46 -1.87
N ALA A 960 29.23 -21.31 -2.75
CA ALA A 960 27.83 -21.24 -3.15
C ALA A 960 26.89 -21.35 -1.94
N LEU A 961 27.19 -22.26 -0.99
CA LEU A 961 26.43 -22.38 0.27
C LEU A 961 26.55 -21.14 1.17
N LYS A 962 27.65 -20.38 1.09
CA LYS A 962 27.80 -19.11 1.81
C LYS A 962 27.05 -17.96 1.14
N ILE A 963 26.93 -17.97 -0.19
CA ILE A 963 26.22 -16.95 -0.97
C ILE A 963 24.71 -17.21 -0.99
N LEU A 964 24.28 -18.49 -0.97
CA LEU A 964 22.87 -18.91 -1.04
C LEU A 964 21.93 -18.13 -0.08
N PRO A 965 22.28 -17.86 1.19
CA PRO A 965 21.42 -17.11 2.11
C PRO A 965 21.21 -15.65 1.74
N TRP A 966 22.09 -15.08 0.91
CA TRP A 966 22.03 -13.68 0.47
C TRP A 966 21.25 -13.53 -0.84
N LEU A 967 21.01 -14.62 -1.57
CA LEU A 967 20.15 -14.58 -2.75
C LEU A 967 18.69 -14.35 -2.33
N PRO A 968 17.87 -13.71 -3.18
CA PRO A 968 16.45 -13.56 -2.93
C PRO A 968 15.79 -14.87 -2.54
N THR A 969 14.84 -14.82 -1.61
CA THR A 969 14.23 -15.98 -0.95
C THR A 969 13.71 -17.04 -1.92
N ARG A 970 13.20 -16.60 -3.09
CA ARG A 970 12.77 -17.50 -4.18
C ARG A 970 13.90 -18.41 -4.69
N LEU A 971 15.13 -17.89 -4.77
CA LEU A 971 16.33 -18.63 -5.19
C LEU A 971 16.89 -19.44 -4.03
N ALA A 972 16.98 -18.86 -2.84
CA ALA A 972 17.56 -19.51 -1.67
C ALA A 972 16.80 -20.79 -1.25
N THR A 973 15.47 -20.82 -1.42
CA THR A 973 14.61 -21.94 -1.01
C THR A 973 14.46 -23.04 -2.05
N ASN A 974 14.44 -22.69 -3.35
CA ASN A 974 14.08 -23.63 -4.42
C ASN A 974 15.23 -23.96 -5.39
N SER A 975 16.31 -23.17 -5.45
CA SER A 975 17.40 -23.41 -6.42
C SER A 975 18.47 -24.36 -5.88
N THR A 976 18.23 -25.68 -6.02
CA THR A 976 19.23 -26.70 -5.66
C THR A 976 20.26 -26.95 -6.78
N ARG A 977 20.06 -26.34 -7.96
CA ARG A 977 20.90 -26.52 -9.16
C ARG A 977 21.28 -25.15 -9.73
N TRP A 978 22.58 -24.87 -9.79
CA TRP A 978 23.10 -23.64 -10.37
C TRP A 978 23.79 -24.00 -11.67
N LYS A 979 23.46 -23.29 -12.75
CA LYS A 979 23.96 -23.55 -14.09
C LYS A 979 24.98 -22.48 -14.47
N LEU A 980 26.17 -22.92 -14.88
CA LEU A 980 27.18 -22.04 -15.44
C LEU A 980 26.67 -21.51 -16.79
N LEU A 981 26.60 -20.19 -16.92
CA LEU A 981 26.30 -19.51 -18.18
C LEU A 981 27.58 -19.14 -18.92
N PHE A 982 28.56 -18.62 -18.20
CA PHE A 982 29.82 -18.15 -18.79
C PHE A 982 30.98 -18.40 -17.83
N SER A 983 32.16 -18.67 -18.40
CA SER A 983 33.43 -18.77 -17.68
C SER A 983 34.56 -18.38 -18.63
N LEU A 984 35.55 -17.61 -18.16
CA LEU A 984 36.73 -17.22 -18.94
C LEU A 984 37.47 -18.43 -19.51
N ASP A 985 37.62 -19.49 -18.71
CA ASP A 985 38.34 -20.71 -19.12
C ASP A 985 37.63 -21.49 -20.23
N GLN A 986 36.29 -21.51 -20.20
CA GLN A 986 35.49 -22.29 -21.16
C GLN A 986 35.13 -21.51 -22.44
N HIS A 987 34.94 -20.21 -22.32
CA HIS A 987 34.32 -19.39 -23.36
C HIS A 987 35.23 -18.26 -23.86
N GLY A 988 36.40 -18.07 -23.25
CA GLY A 988 37.37 -17.05 -23.63
C GLY A 988 37.02 -15.64 -23.14
N SER A 989 37.93 -14.69 -23.36
CA SER A 989 37.88 -13.32 -22.84
C SER A 989 37.16 -12.35 -23.78
N SER A 990 35.88 -12.59 -24.04
CA SER A 990 35.05 -11.76 -24.93
C SER A 990 33.76 -11.33 -24.24
N LEU A 991 33.62 -10.03 -23.94
CA LEU A 991 32.40 -9.49 -23.33
C LEU A 991 31.14 -9.71 -24.20
N SER A 992 31.28 -9.68 -25.54
CA SER A 992 30.19 -10.03 -26.46
C SER A 992 29.76 -11.50 -26.33
N THR A 993 30.71 -12.41 -26.11
CA THR A 993 30.42 -13.83 -25.87
C THR A 993 29.73 -14.02 -24.52
N LEU A 994 30.16 -13.28 -23.49
CA LEU A 994 29.51 -13.26 -22.18
C LEU A 994 28.03 -12.84 -22.29
N TYR A 995 27.74 -11.73 -22.99
CA TYR A 995 26.35 -11.31 -23.20
C TYR A 995 25.56 -12.33 -24.02
N HIS A 996 26.15 -12.94 -25.05
CA HIS A 996 25.47 -13.97 -25.83
C HIS A 996 25.10 -15.20 -24.97
N CYS A 997 26.02 -15.66 -24.11
CA CYS A 997 25.79 -16.75 -23.18
C CYS A 997 24.68 -16.42 -22.15
N CYS A 998 24.59 -15.17 -21.69
CA CYS A 998 23.57 -14.74 -20.73
C CYS A 998 22.20 -14.51 -21.40
N ALA A 999 22.17 -14.01 -22.63
CA ALA A 999 20.94 -13.69 -23.36
C ALA A 999 20.06 -14.91 -23.71
N GLN A 1000 20.63 -16.12 -23.72
CA GLN A 1000 19.86 -17.36 -23.93
C GLN A 1000 18.90 -17.70 -22.77
N GLN A 1001 18.97 -16.96 -21.65
CA GLN A 1001 18.10 -17.11 -20.48
C GLN A 1001 17.42 -15.77 -20.18
N SER A 1002 16.40 -15.42 -20.98
CA SER A 1002 15.73 -14.13 -20.89
C SER A 1002 15.20 -13.85 -19.47
N SER A 1003 15.67 -12.75 -18.87
CA SER A 1003 15.28 -12.27 -17.53
C SER A 1003 15.64 -13.19 -16.35
N ALA A 1004 16.60 -14.11 -16.52
CA ALA A 1004 17.07 -14.95 -15.43
C ALA A 1004 18.10 -14.20 -14.54
N PRO A 1005 17.99 -14.25 -13.21
CA PRO A 1005 18.99 -13.64 -12.33
C PRO A 1005 20.34 -14.35 -12.46
N CYS A 1006 21.42 -13.58 -12.30
CA CYS A 1006 22.77 -14.07 -12.43
C CYS A 1006 23.62 -13.78 -11.18
N LEU A 1007 24.58 -14.67 -10.92
CA LEU A 1007 25.64 -14.47 -9.94
C LEU A 1007 26.98 -14.41 -10.69
N LEU A 1008 27.64 -13.25 -10.58
CA LEU A 1008 29.01 -13.04 -11.03
C LEU A 1008 29.98 -13.42 -9.91
N VAL A 1009 31.02 -14.18 -10.27
CA VAL A 1009 32.10 -14.62 -9.39
C VAL A 1009 33.42 -14.36 -10.11
N LEU A 1010 34.31 -13.60 -9.48
CA LEU A 1010 35.60 -13.17 -10.04
C LEU A 1010 36.73 -13.49 -9.06
N GLN A 1011 37.87 -13.90 -9.59
CA GLN A 1011 39.13 -14.00 -8.85
C GLN A 1011 40.18 -13.01 -9.40
N THR A 1012 40.83 -12.27 -8.50
CA THR A 1012 41.91 -11.33 -8.84
C THR A 1012 43.27 -12.02 -8.99
N ASP A 1013 44.24 -11.32 -9.56
CA ASP A 1013 45.68 -11.69 -9.61
C ASP A 1013 46.35 -11.81 -8.25
N SER A 1014 45.70 -11.32 -7.20
CA SER A 1014 46.10 -11.45 -5.80
C SER A 1014 45.35 -12.56 -5.05
N ASP A 1015 44.69 -13.46 -5.78
CA ASP A 1015 43.88 -14.58 -5.28
C ASP A 1015 42.62 -14.19 -4.46
N GLU A 1016 42.17 -12.93 -4.54
CA GLU A 1016 40.96 -12.46 -3.86
C GLU A 1016 39.72 -12.86 -4.66
N ILE A 1017 38.65 -13.30 -3.98
CA ILE A 1017 37.38 -13.68 -4.64
C ILE A 1017 36.29 -12.66 -4.30
N LEU A 1018 35.67 -12.09 -5.33
CA LEU A 1018 34.63 -11.07 -5.23
C LEU A 1018 33.60 -11.23 -6.34
N GLY A 1019 32.49 -10.52 -6.24
CA GLY A 1019 31.50 -10.57 -7.30
C GLY A 1019 30.25 -9.75 -7.03
N ALA A 1020 29.22 -10.05 -7.81
CA ALA A 1020 27.93 -9.38 -7.76
C ALA A 1020 26.81 -10.40 -7.93
N TYR A 1021 25.72 -10.26 -7.17
CA TYR A 1021 24.44 -10.85 -7.56
C TYR A 1021 23.61 -9.80 -8.26
N ILE A 1022 22.98 -10.21 -9.36
CA ILE A 1022 22.12 -9.35 -10.15
C ILE A 1022 20.76 -10.01 -10.40
N SER A 1023 19.71 -9.22 -10.26
CA SER A 1023 18.33 -9.70 -10.34
C SER A 1023 17.81 -9.87 -11.77
N ASP A 1024 18.65 -9.64 -12.78
CA ASP A 1024 18.33 -9.70 -14.21
C ASP A 1024 19.50 -10.35 -14.97
N SER A 1025 19.28 -10.76 -16.22
CA SER A 1025 20.32 -11.34 -17.08
C SER A 1025 21.25 -10.25 -17.59
N LEU A 1026 22.57 -10.51 -17.64
CA LEU A 1026 23.54 -9.57 -18.22
C LEU A 1026 23.23 -9.34 -19.70
N LYS A 1027 23.03 -8.07 -20.06
CA LYS A 1027 22.70 -7.60 -21.41
C LYS A 1027 23.29 -6.22 -21.64
N ILE A 1028 23.46 -5.84 -22.90
CA ILE A 1028 23.80 -4.46 -23.25
C ILE A 1028 22.54 -3.61 -23.07
N ASP A 1029 22.65 -2.56 -22.27
CA ASP A 1029 21.55 -1.64 -21.98
C ASP A 1029 22.10 -0.22 -21.84
N SER A 1030 21.44 0.78 -22.44
CA SER A 1030 21.86 2.18 -22.39
C SER A 1030 21.46 2.85 -21.07
N GLN A 1031 20.72 2.16 -20.21
CA GLN A 1031 20.33 2.63 -18.88
C GLN A 1031 20.76 1.65 -17.80
N TYR A 1032 20.78 2.12 -16.55
CA TYR A 1032 20.98 1.23 -15.42
C TYR A 1032 19.80 0.27 -15.26
N TYR A 1033 20.08 -1.02 -15.10
CA TYR A 1033 19.08 -2.06 -14.93
C TYR A 1033 19.41 -2.95 -13.72
N GLY A 1034 18.46 -3.80 -13.32
CA GLY A 1034 18.49 -4.54 -12.06
C GLY A 1034 17.55 -3.93 -11.02
N SER A 1035 17.41 -4.60 -9.89
CA SER A 1035 16.51 -4.20 -8.81
C SER A 1035 17.28 -3.99 -7.51
N GLY A 1036 16.58 -3.55 -6.46
CA GLY A 1036 17.14 -3.46 -5.10
C GLY A 1036 17.59 -4.79 -4.50
N GLU A 1037 17.34 -5.92 -5.18
CA GLU A 1037 17.87 -7.23 -4.80
C GLU A 1037 19.33 -7.43 -5.21
N CYS A 1038 19.90 -6.56 -6.06
CA CYS A 1038 21.30 -6.64 -6.44
C CYS A 1038 22.22 -6.36 -5.23
N PHE A 1039 23.38 -6.98 -5.20
CA PHE A 1039 24.40 -6.71 -4.19
C PHE A 1039 25.80 -7.03 -4.71
N LEU A 1040 26.80 -6.31 -4.17
CA LEU A 1040 28.20 -6.66 -4.32
C LEU A 1040 28.65 -7.53 -3.16
N TRP A 1041 29.68 -8.34 -3.36
CA TRP A 1041 30.23 -9.15 -2.28
C TRP A 1041 31.72 -9.43 -2.48
N ARG A 1042 32.41 -9.77 -1.39
CA ARG A 1042 33.80 -10.25 -1.41
C ARG A 1042 34.07 -11.27 -0.31
N MET A 1043 35.14 -12.03 -0.47
CA MET A 1043 35.71 -12.87 0.57
C MET A 1043 36.77 -12.09 1.36
N ALA A 1044 36.52 -11.84 2.64
CA ALA A 1044 37.48 -11.13 3.50
C ALA A 1044 38.69 -12.01 3.86
N ASP A 1045 39.90 -11.52 3.56
CA ASP A 1045 41.16 -12.27 3.64
C ASP A 1045 41.51 -12.82 5.03
N GLU A 1046 41.14 -12.12 6.11
CA GLU A 1046 41.60 -12.47 7.46
C GLU A 1046 40.72 -13.50 8.17
N LYS A 1047 39.46 -13.69 7.72
CA LYS A 1047 38.46 -14.54 8.39
C LYS A 1047 37.78 -15.57 7.48
N LYS A 1048 38.02 -15.55 6.15
CA LYS A 1048 37.26 -16.33 5.16
C LYS A 1048 35.73 -16.13 5.32
N GLN A 1049 35.34 -14.93 5.76
CA GLN A 1049 33.96 -14.50 5.91
C GLN A 1049 33.50 -13.85 4.61
N LEU A 1050 32.23 -14.05 4.25
CA LEU A 1050 31.63 -13.40 3.10
C LEU A 1050 31.12 -12.02 3.55
N ASP A 1051 31.71 -10.96 3.01
CA ASP A 1051 31.20 -9.60 3.17
C ASP A 1051 30.25 -9.31 2.01
N VAL A 1052 29.02 -8.91 2.31
CA VAL A 1052 28.00 -8.59 1.32
C VAL A 1052 27.60 -7.13 1.50
N TYR A 1053 27.45 -6.43 0.38
CA TYR A 1053 27.13 -5.02 0.28
C TYR A 1053 25.81 -4.87 -0.50
N PRO A 1054 24.67 -4.94 0.20
CA PRO A 1054 23.36 -4.76 -0.40
C PRO A 1054 23.15 -3.33 -0.87
N TRP A 1055 22.14 -3.15 -1.70
CA TRP A 1055 21.71 -1.84 -2.14
C TRP A 1055 21.35 -0.91 -0.96
N THR A 1056 21.87 0.31 -0.98
CA THR A 1056 21.77 1.30 0.10
C THR A 1056 20.53 2.18 0.03
N THR A 1057 19.76 2.07 -1.06
CA THR A 1057 18.67 2.98 -1.45
C THR A 1057 19.09 4.39 -1.89
N ALA A 1058 20.40 4.70 -1.95
CA ALA A 1058 20.88 6.04 -2.30
C ALA A 1058 20.61 6.44 -3.76
N ASN A 1059 20.65 5.49 -4.70
CA ASN A 1059 20.36 5.67 -6.13
C ASN A 1059 19.99 4.32 -6.76
N TYR A 1060 19.68 4.24 -8.06
CA TYR A 1060 19.32 2.98 -8.74
C TYR A 1060 20.39 2.49 -9.72
N TYR A 1061 21.65 2.90 -9.53
CA TYR A 1061 22.74 2.64 -10.45
C TYR A 1061 23.33 1.23 -10.29
N MET A 1062 22.48 0.20 -10.40
CA MET A 1062 22.84 -1.18 -10.05
C MET A 1062 23.80 -1.81 -11.04
N ILE A 1063 23.45 -1.82 -12.32
CA ILE A 1063 24.20 -2.47 -13.38
C ILE A 1063 24.18 -1.55 -14.58
N TYR A 1064 25.35 -1.24 -15.12
CA TYR A 1064 25.49 -0.54 -16.39
C TYR A 1064 26.36 -1.40 -17.30
N SER A 1065 25.90 -1.66 -18.50
CA SER A 1065 26.51 -2.66 -19.37
C SER A 1065 26.49 -2.16 -20.80
N ASP A 1066 27.66 -1.84 -21.33
CA ASP A 1066 27.81 -1.46 -22.73
C ASP A 1066 28.75 -2.43 -23.47
N ARG A 1067 29.23 -2.02 -24.64
CA ARG A 1067 30.14 -2.84 -25.46
C ARG A 1067 31.59 -2.80 -24.99
N ASP A 1068 31.97 -1.76 -24.26
CA ASP A 1068 33.34 -1.43 -23.87
C ASP A 1068 33.61 -1.81 -22.41
N PHE A 1069 32.58 -1.95 -21.58
CA PHE A 1069 32.69 -2.38 -20.19
C PHE A 1069 31.37 -2.89 -19.57
N LEU A 1070 31.53 -3.49 -18.40
CA LEU A 1070 30.47 -3.97 -17.52
C LEU A 1070 30.70 -3.43 -16.11
N ALA A 1071 29.73 -2.72 -15.55
CA ALA A 1071 29.85 -2.09 -14.24
C ALA A 1071 28.67 -2.40 -13.31
N PHE A 1072 28.97 -2.46 -12.01
CA PHE A 1072 28.05 -2.78 -10.93
C PHE A 1072 28.18 -1.75 -9.82
N GLY A 1073 27.08 -1.03 -9.54
CA GLY A 1073 27.01 0.02 -8.53
C GLY A 1073 27.66 1.30 -9.01
N GLY A 1074 26.98 2.44 -8.85
CA GLY A 1074 27.46 3.75 -9.24
C GLY A 1074 27.15 4.86 -8.23
N GLY A 1075 27.54 6.09 -8.57
CA GLY A 1075 27.33 7.29 -7.75
C GLY A 1075 28.64 7.97 -7.39
N ASP A 1076 28.62 9.30 -7.36
CA ASP A 1076 29.80 10.15 -7.14
C ASP A 1076 30.94 9.97 -8.17
N GLY A 1077 30.64 9.43 -9.35
CA GLY A 1077 31.59 9.27 -10.47
C GLY A 1077 32.39 7.98 -10.49
N ASP A 1078 32.19 7.09 -9.51
CA ASP A 1078 32.91 5.82 -9.37
C ASP A 1078 31.95 4.61 -9.42
N PHE A 1079 32.51 3.42 -9.71
CA PHE A 1079 31.76 2.17 -9.74
C PHE A 1079 32.21 1.20 -8.65
N GLY A 1080 31.24 0.49 -8.06
CA GLY A 1080 31.47 -0.53 -7.04
C GLY A 1080 32.35 -1.67 -7.55
N LEU A 1081 32.07 -2.14 -8.77
CA LEU A 1081 32.91 -3.04 -9.55
C LEU A 1081 32.79 -2.69 -11.03
N TRP A 1082 33.90 -2.58 -11.73
CA TRP A 1082 33.95 -2.30 -13.17
C TRP A 1082 34.90 -3.27 -13.85
N ILE A 1083 34.49 -3.77 -15.02
CA ILE A 1083 35.18 -4.81 -15.80
C ILE A 1083 35.26 -4.33 -17.25
N HIS A 1084 36.45 -4.28 -17.82
CA HIS A 1084 36.68 -3.88 -19.21
C HIS A 1084 36.17 -4.93 -20.22
N ALA A 1085 35.98 -4.54 -21.49
CA ALA A 1085 35.56 -5.44 -22.56
C ALA A 1085 36.48 -6.64 -22.81
N ASP A 1086 37.76 -6.55 -22.43
CA ASP A 1086 38.69 -7.68 -22.48
C ASP A 1086 38.49 -8.68 -21.33
N LEU A 1087 37.63 -8.39 -20.36
CA LEU A 1087 37.36 -9.19 -19.14
C LEU A 1087 38.59 -9.45 -18.25
N MET A 1088 39.74 -8.84 -18.56
CA MET A 1088 40.99 -8.99 -17.82
C MET A 1088 41.23 -7.78 -16.92
N HIS A 1089 40.95 -6.56 -17.40
CA HIS A 1089 41.21 -5.36 -16.61
C HIS A 1089 39.99 -4.95 -15.81
N CYS A 1090 40.13 -4.88 -14.49
CA CYS A 1090 39.05 -4.52 -13.58
C CYS A 1090 39.47 -3.39 -12.63
N TYR A 1091 38.48 -2.68 -12.12
CA TYR A 1091 38.68 -1.80 -10.97
C TYR A 1091 37.48 -1.80 -10.03
N THR A 1092 37.70 -1.39 -8.79
CA THR A 1092 36.67 -1.32 -7.75
C THR A 1092 36.92 -0.09 -6.87
N GLN A 1093 35.83 0.62 -6.57
CA GLN A 1093 35.84 1.82 -5.71
C GLN A 1093 34.61 1.80 -4.80
N PRO A 1094 34.60 2.61 -3.73
CA PRO A 1094 33.37 2.88 -3.01
C PRO A 1094 32.34 3.54 -3.93
N CYS A 1095 31.09 3.08 -3.86
CA CYS A 1095 29.99 3.71 -4.59
C CYS A 1095 28.79 3.93 -3.67
N ALA A 1096 27.99 4.97 -3.97
CA ALA A 1096 26.80 5.27 -3.20
C ALA A 1096 25.74 4.15 -3.31
N THR A 1097 25.64 3.44 -4.45
CA THR A 1097 24.63 2.37 -4.66
C THR A 1097 24.71 1.25 -3.62
N PHE A 1098 25.91 0.79 -3.28
CA PHE A 1098 26.11 -0.36 -2.38
C PHE A 1098 26.83 0.01 -1.08
N ASN A 1099 27.34 1.24 -0.96
CA ASN A 1099 28.19 1.71 0.15
C ASN A 1099 29.29 0.69 0.47
N ASN A 1100 29.80 0.03 -0.58
CA ASN A 1100 30.89 -0.92 -0.48
C ASN A 1100 32.20 -0.17 -0.30
N PRO A 1101 33.21 -0.75 0.36
CA PRO A 1101 34.59 -0.33 0.18
C PRO A 1101 35.12 -0.84 -1.17
N SER A 1102 36.35 -0.48 -1.53
CA SER A 1102 37.12 -1.19 -2.57
C SER A 1102 37.05 -2.70 -2.29
N LEU A 1103 36.51 -3.47 -3.23
CA LEU A 1103 36.23 -4.90 -3.03
C LEU A 1103 37.52 -5.73 -3.00
N ALA A 1104 38.58 -5.26 -3.66
CA ALA A 1104 39.91 -5.84 -3.67
C ALA A 1104 40.91 -4.91 -2.96
N ARG A 1105 42.07 -5.47 -2.55
CA ARG A 1105 43.18 -4.72 -1.94
C ARG A 1105 43.71 -3.61 -2.85
N SER A 1106 43.83 -3.89 -4.14
CA SER A 1106 44.17 -2.90 -5.15
C SER A 1106 42.90 -2.43 -5.84
N SER A 1107 42.73 -1.12 -5.97
CA SER A 1107 41.57 -0.56 -6.69
C SER A 1107 41.59 -0.89 -8.18
N ARG A 1108 42.76 -1.20 -8.76
CA ARG A 1108 42.91 -1.72 -10.13
C ARG A 1108 43.62 -3.06 -10.08
N PHE A 1109 43.08 -4.08 -10.73
CA PHE A 1109 43.60 -5.44 -10.67
C PHE A 1109 43.31 -6.19 -11.98
N GLU A 1110 44.05 -7.27 -12.21
CA GLU A 1110 43.77 -8.20 -13.29
C GLU A 1110 42.81 -9.30 -12.80
N CYS A 1111 41.79 -9.59 -13.60
CA CYS A 1111 40.87 -10.71 -13.41
C CYS A 1111 41.52 -11.96 -13.98
N VAL A 1112 41.84 -12.92 -13.12
CA VAL A 1112 42.46 -14.20 -13.51
C VAL A 1112 41.41 -15.22 -13.90
N ALA A 1113 40.23 -15.16 -13.28
CA ALA A 1113 39.13 -16.07 -13.59
C ALA A 1113 37.78 -15.43 -13.25
N LEU A 1114 36.78 -15.62 -14.12
CA LEU A 1114 35.43 -15.06 -13.97
C LEU A 1114 34.41 -16.10 -14.41
N GLU A 1115 33.34 -16.25 -13.62
CA GLU A 1115 32.21 -17.11 -13.90
C GLU A 1115 30.88 -16.37 -13.69
N ILE A 1116 29.90 -16.65 -14.55
CA ILE A 1116 28.51 -16.20 -14.41
C ILE A 1116 27.61 -17.43 -14.26
N TRP A 1117 26.82 -17.45 -13.20
CA TRP A 1117 25.91 -18.53 -12.85
C TRP A 1117 24.45 -18.06 -12.89
N THR A 1118 23.53 -18.93 -13.29
CA THR A 1118 22.09 -18.73 -13.09
C THR A 1118 21.51 -19.90 -12.29
N PHE A 1119 20.23 -19.82 -11.97
CA PHE A 1119 19.55 -20.68 -11.02
C PHE A 1119 18.46 -21.47 -11.71
N GLU A 1120 18.56 -22.80 -11.71
CA GLU A 1120 17.52 -23.70 -12.18
C GLU A 1120 16.61 -24.07 -10.99
N PHE A 1121 15.30 -23.97 -11.21
CA PHE A 1121 14.25 -24.33 -10.24
C PHE A 1121 13.79 -25.77 -10.44
#